data_AF-A0A2D8M617-F1
#
_entry.id   AF-A0A2D8M617-F1
#
_cell.length_a   1.000
_cell.length_b   1.000
_cell.length_c   1.000
_cell.angle_alpha   90.00
_cell.angle_beta   90.00
_cell.angle_gamma   90.00
#
_symmetry.space_group_name_H-M   'P 1'
#
loop_
_entity.id
_entity.type
_entity.pdbx_description
1 polymer ?
#
loop_
_entity_poly.entity_id
_entity_poly.type
_entity_poly.pdbx_seq_one_letter_code
_entity_poly.pdbx_strand_id
1 'polypeptide(L)'
;MTTIRKKTSLIINMNIPPGRFMRRDVPQAAPRLGGAPPIDEFLRQSNVKVTQSNPNSNSNSNYTEENLRLANEIEREMLRKQQVPQKLENRIISNSNYGNLNKIVSESPSSNNMGNFREFLYMSNNENNAKSPNKNLIVSKLNMGMFNATVNKTLSPGNRVDLINILRKVPMPKTQISQDLYVETKEIKGIYGQFKTGFSHTRQYGAKGDLSLPFFTVQFNIQVSTNDETKGASINIYRNGKIRFSGGFVGNSIENQAEIIRSFIVDNYTNRSELLYNPFEYNNLSGQFKINGNFKNLNKIARSAHVYGLELQSYEPELSPFLFMKHKTPGGEHTYIISKTGNVQISGVETPTKMLQAYNKGVEVVNLMYQDGEISVTKAKVSSNKRKNSSTCPQARRPPCKTGFVERKNKKGYACCYKKTKSNTKKKTTTSKSLPVINGDRIGSKKCERYSQSELYDIAKRLGIVNIKPTTSKDMLCKMIKKVGTEKEQIAAFKNGGTEYRLTGSGKKFRVGKKLAKLYTKADLIRFAKIMKVSINEKNDKDTIAKKMEKERNKLSNKAKANAAKPKPKPVNKKAEMMKMKIAAKKTKNELNKKEMLKRRGLTNETIKRDIIDLYGKMWMKKYKNVMEPIDKDVNRMKVELNKRIRNNPNIRTDKRFGIFPKAVIDAFKREIVGMWKMERRGKFNKEVIKRNLNLRNVPNRLRNSYKNAVANFATSKIGNNFPGKKQVDKFKKTWLELRK
;
A
#
# COMPACT_ATOMS: atom_id res chain seq x y z
N MET A 1 -8.24 -30.47 65.87
CA MET A 1 -6.85 -30.22 66.26
C MET A 1 -6.06 -29.82 65.03
N THR A 2 -5.46 -28.64 65.09
CA THR A 2 -4.93 -27.85 63.97
C THR A 2 -3.43 -28.12 63.81
N THR A 3 -2.96 -28.40 62.60
CA THR A 3 -1.51 -28.54 62.33
C THR A 3 -1.06 -27.50 61.31
N ILE A 4 -0.25 -26.56 61.80
CA ILE A 4 0.41 -25.48 61.07
C ILE A 4 1.75 -25.99 60.52
N ARG A 5 2.05 -25.72 59.23
CA ARG A 5 3.44 -25.75 58.73
C ARG A 5 3.76 -24.49 57.92
N LYS A 6 4.77 -23.76 58.41
CA LYS A 6 5.37 -22.54 57.88
C LYS A 6 6.16 -22.82 56.58
N LYS A 7 6.13 -21.88 55.64
CA LYS A 7 7.02 -21.81 54.47
C LYS A 7 8.17 -20.85 54.74
N THR A 8 9.39 -21.34 54.59
CA THR A 8 10.68 -20.61 54.66
C THR A 8 10.99 -19.96 53.31
N SER A 9 11.47 -18.72 53.34
CA SER A 9 11.98 -17.96 52.18
C SER A 9 13.49 -17.84 52.31
N LEU A 10 14.24 -18.14 51.24
CA LEU A 10 15.69 -17.97 51.17
C LEU A 10 16.02 -16.80 50.24
N ILE A 11 16.62 -15.77 50.82
CA ILE A 11 17.21 -14.60 50.18
C ILE A 11 18.72 -14.83 50.19
N ILE A 12 19.39 -14.69 49.04
CA ILE A 12 20.85 -14.57 48.97
C ILE A 12 21.16 -13.20 48.37
N ASN A 13 21.74 -12.34 49.21
CA ASN A 13 22.39 -11.08 48.85
C ASN A 13 23.89 -11.34 48.68
N MET A 14 24.50 -10.76 47.65
CA MET A 14 25.94 -10.44 47.68
C MET A 14 26.19 -9.02 47.17
N ASN A 15 27.00 -8.32 47.96
CA ASN A 15 27.36 -6.91 47.97
C ASN A 15 28.67 -6.69 47.20
N ILE A 16 28.79 -5.63 46.37
CA ILE A 16 30.09 -5.03 45.97
C ILE A 16 29.96 -3.49 45.88
N PRO A 17 30.88 -2.68 46.45
CA PRO A 17 30.82 -1.20 46.56
C PRO A 17 31.53 -0.43 45.41
N PRO A 18 31.54 0.93 45.39
CA PRO A 18 31.44 1.76 44.17
C PRO A 18 32.74 2.45 43.71
N GLY A 19 32.78 2.94 42.45
CA GLY A 19 33.81 3.91 42.03
C GLY A 19 33.84 4.36 40.56
N ARG A 20 33.46 5.63 40.36
CA ARG A 20 33.89 6.63 39.35
C ARG A 20 33.51 6.55 37.85
N PHE A 21 32.78 7.60 37.47
CA PHE A 21 32.53 8.22 36.17
C PHE A 21 33.66 8.19 35.13
N MET A 22 33.31 7.83 33.89
CA MET A 22 33.69 8.57 32.67
C MET A 22 32.55 8.44 31.64
N ARG A 23 32.03 9.59 31.17
CA ARG A 23 31.08 9.68 30.06
C ARG A 23 31.81 9.35 28.75
N ARG A 24 31.28 8.41 27.97
CA ARG A 24 31.45 8.38 26.50
C ARG A 24 30.12 8.02 25.84
N ASP A 25 29.82 8.78 24.80
CA ASP A 25 28.55 8.87 24.12
C ASP A 25 28.11 7.55 23.45
N VAL A 26 26.86 7.16 23.71
CA VAL A 26 26.16 6.09 23.00
C VAL A 26 25.19 6.74 21.99
N PRO A 27 25.37 6.56 20.67
CA PRO A 27 24.36 6.93 19.70
C PRO A 27 23.18 5.96 19.78
N GLN A 28 22.03 6.44 20.26
CA GLN A 28 20.76 5.74 20.15
C GLN A 28 20.28 5.70 18.68
N ALA A 29 20.28 4.51 18.09
CA ALA A 29 19.41 4.20 16.96
C ALA A 29 19.04 2.70 16.98
N ALA A 30 17.97 2.36 17.70
CA ALA A 30 17.33 1.06 17.57
C ALA A 30 16.58 0.99 16.21
N PRO A 31 16.75 -0.07 15.40
CA PRO A 31 16.01 -0.24 14.17
C PRO A 31 14.54 -0.57 14.45
N ARG A 32 13.64 0.23 13.87
CA ARG A 32 12.20 -0.01 13.90
C ARG A 32 11.87 -1.23 13.03
N LEU A 33 11.23 -2.23 13.63
CA LEU A 33 10.54 -3.32 12.94
C LEU A 33 9.54 -2.73 11.91
N GLY A 34 9.80 -3.01 10.63
CA GLY A 34 9.05 -2.47 9.51
C GLY A 34 7.67 -3.13 9.38
N GLY A 35 6.62 -2.34 9.64
CA GLY A 35 5.27 -2.65 9.15
C GLY A 35 5.20 -2.43 7.64
N ALA A 36 4.42 -3.28 6.95
CA ALA A 36 4.18 -3.16 5.52
C ALA A 36 3.71 -1.74 5.13
N PRO A 37 4.19 -1.18 4.01
CA PRO A 37 3.81 0.17 3.59
C PRO A 37 2.35 0.23 3.12
N PRO A 38 1.68 1.38 3.22
CA PRO A 38 0.33 1.59 2.69
C PRO A 38 0.28 1.38 1.17
N ILE A 39 -0.86 0.89 0.68
CA ILE A 39 -1.18 0.61 -0.74
C ILE A 39 -0.82 1.76 -1.71
N ASP A 40 -0.86 3.01 -1.25
CA ASP A 40 -0.51 4.19 -2.04
C ASP A 40 1.00 4.27 -2.40
N GLU A 41 1.87 3.67 -1.61
CA GLU A 41 3.31 3.62 -1.86
C GLU A 41 3.69 2.52 -2.87
N PHE A 42 2.96 1.40 -2.84
CA PHE A 42 3.05 0.34 -3.85
C PHE A 42 2.63 0.83 -5.25
N LEU A 43 1.57 1.65 -5.33
CA LEU A 43 1.11 2.23 -6.59
C LEU A 43 2.06 3.29 -7.17
N ARG A 44 2.84 3.98 -6.33
CA ARG A 44 3.86 4.96 -6.78
C ARG A 44 5.14 4.32 -7.30
N GLN A 45 5.50 3.14 -6.81
CA GLN A 45 6.71 2.40 -7.23
C GLN A 45 6.47 1.58 -8.51
N SER A 46 5.21 1.28 -8.84
CA SER A 46 4.83 0.80 -10.17
C SER A 46 4.71 2.01 -11.11
N ASN A 47 5.48 2.07 -12.19
CA ASN A 47 5.43 3.15 -13.21
C ASN A 47 4.11 3.18 -14.02
N VAL A 48 2.95 3.21 -13.35
CA VAL A 48 1.62 3.33 -13.95
C VAL A 48 1.17 4.78 -13.81
N LYS A 49 1.31 5.56 -14.89
CA LYS A 49 0.66 6.88 -14.96
C LYS A 49 -0.84 6.68 -15.22
N VAL A 50 -1.66 7.03 -14.23
CA VAL A 50 -3.11 7.19 -14.42
C VAL A 50 -3.34 8.53 -15.12
N THR A 51 -3.69 8.51 -16.40
CA THR A 51 -4.24 9.67 -17.10
C THR A 51 -5.67 9.90 -16.61
N GLN A 52 -5.92 11.07 -16.02
CA GLN A 52 -7.27 11.54 -15.72
C GLN A 52 -8.02 11.76 -17.03
N SER A 53 -9.09 10.99 -17.27
CA SER A 53 -10.01 11.23 -18.39
C SER A 53 -11.09 12.22 -17.95
N ASN A 54 -11.25 13.25 -18.79
CA ASN A 54 -12.17 14.37 -18.71
C ASN A 54 -13.64 13.93 -18.51
N PRO A 55 -14.49 14.72 -17.83
CA PRO A 55 -15.89 14.40 -17.57
C PRO A 55 -16.76 14.94 -18.71
N ASN A 56 -16.94 14.17 -19.78
CA ASN A 56 -18.12 14.29 -20.65
C ASN A 56 -18.10 13.20 -21.73
N SER A 57 -18.86 12.14 -21.50
CA SER A 57 -19.47 11.34 -22.58
C SER A 57 -20.52 10.41 -21.97
N ASN A 58 -21.78 10.73 -22.19
CA ASN A 58 -22.89 9.79 -22.07
C ASN A 58 -22.70 8.67 -23.09
N SER A 59 -22.57 7.42 -22.64
CA SER A 59 -22.90 6.25 -23.46
C SER A 59 -23.26 5.07 -22.55
N ASN A 60 -24.53 4.70 -22.61
CA ASN A 60 -25.09 3.50 -22.01
C ASN A 60 -24.70 2.29 -22.87
N SER A 61 -23.82 1.41 -22.37
CA SER A 61 -23.71 0.04 -22.90
C SER A 61 -23.09 -0.94 -21.89
N ASN A 62 -23.84 -2.02 -21.60
CA ASN A 62 -23.41 -3.36 -21.15
C ASN A 62 -22.42 -3.53 -19.97
N TYR A 63 -22.71 -2.87 -18.84
CA TYR A 63 -21.91 -2.89 -17.61
C TYR A 63 -21.74 -4.23 -16.87
N THR A 64 -22.49 -5.31 -17.13
CA THR A 64 -22.39 -6.55 -16.31
C THR A 64 -21.41 -7.58 -16.88
N GLU A 65 -21.35 -7.71 -18.20
CA GLU A 65 -20.42 -8.62 -18.87
C GLU A 65 -19.02 -8.03 -18.92
N GLU A 66 -18.90 -6.71 -19.09
CA GLU A 66 -17.63 -5.98 -18.98
C GLU A 66 -17.05 -6.04 -17.58
N ASN A 67 -17.85 -5.95 -16.51
CA ASN A 67 -17.32 -6.05 -15.14
C ASN A 67 -16.83 -7.46 -14.80
N LEU A 68 -17.48 -8.51 -15.30
CA LEU A 68 -17.01 -9.89 -15.15
C LEU A 68 -15.77 -10.15 -16.02
N ARG A 69 -15.73 -9.59 -17.24
CA ARG A 69 -14.54 -9.63 -18.12
C ARG A 69 -13.38 -8.85 -17.52
N LEU A 70 -13.64 -7.70 -16.92
CA LEU A 70 -12.69 -6.81 -16.24
C LEU A 70 -12.17 -7.45 -14.95
N ALA A 71 -13.01 -8.10 -14.14
CA ALA A 71 -12.56 -8.86 -12.99
C ALA A 71 -11.66 -10.04 -13.41
N ASN A 72 -12.07 -10.79 -14.44
CA ASN A 72 -11.24 -11.83 -15.06
C ASN A 72 -9.97 -11.28 -15.72
N GLU A 73 -9.99 -10.03 -16.20
CA GLU A 73 -8.88 -9.37 -16.89
C GLU A 73 -7.91 -8.71 -15.91
N ILE A 74 -8.38 -8.20 -14.78
CA ILE A 74 -7.60 -7.75 -13.63
C ILE A 74 -6.97 -8.96 -12.93
N GLU A 75 -7.72 -10.03 -12.72
CA GLU A 75 -7.19 -11.33 -12.26
C GLU A 75 -6.12 -11.81 -13.24
N ARG A 76 -6.40 -11.83 -14.56
CA ARG A 76 -5.39 -12.15 -15.59
C ARG A 76 -4.20 -11.20 -15.60
N GLU A 77 -4.39 -9.88 -15.47
CA GLU A 77 -3.32 -8.87 -15.51
C GLU A 77 -2.46 -8.92 -14.25
N MET A 78 -3.04 -9.19 -13.09
CA MET A 78 -2.30 -9.37 -11.84
C MET A 78 -1.56 -10.71 -11.83
N LEU A 79 -2.19 -11.79 -12.33
CA LEU A 79 -1.51 -13.04 -12.67
C LEU A 79 -0.41 -12.83 -13.72
N ARG A 80 -0.56 -11.86 -14.63
CA ARG A 80 0.40 -11.49 -15.69
C ARG A 80 1.52 -10.58 -15.21
N LYS A 81 1.30 -9.72 -14.21
CA LYS A 81 2.32 -8.84 -13.64
C LYS A 81 3.24 -9.58 -12.65
N GLN A 82 2.93 -10.84 -12.31
CA GLN A 82 3.81 -11.79 -11.63
C GLN A 82 4.32 -12.93 -12.55
N GLN A 83 4.28 -12.77 -13.88
CA GLN A 83 4.48 -13.91 -14.80
C GLN A 83 5.91 -14.48 -14.88
N VAL A 84 5.95 -15.80 -14.65
CA VAL A 84 6.77 -16.81 -15.33
C VAL A 84 6.41 -16.84 -16.85
N PRO A 85 7.35 -17.13 -17.77
CA PRO A 85 7.11 -17.20 -19.22
C PRO A 85 6.06 -18.25 -19.67
N GLN A 86 5.37 -17.96 -20.78
CA GLN A 86 4.35 -18.80 -21.41
C GLN A 86 4.97 -19.96 -22.22
N LYS A 87 4.99 -21.20 -21.70
CA LYS A 87 5.12 -22.55 -22.36
C LYS A 87 5.41 -23.57 -21.23
N LEU A 88 4.77 -24.72 -20.99
CA LEU A 88 3.73 -25.54 -21.61
C LEU A 88 2.97 -26.23 -20.45
N GLU A 89 1.64 -26.22 -20.46
CA GLU A 89 0.80 -27.12 -19.66
C GLU A 89 0.62 -28.39 -20.49
N ASN A 90 0.94 -29.56 -19.94
CA ASN A 90 0.31 -30.85 -20.21
C ASN A 90 0.84 -31.92 -19.23
N ARG A 91 -0.06 -32.81 -18.80
CA ARG A 91 0.09 -33.95 -17.86
C ARG A 91 0.02 -33.60 -16.36
N ILE A 92 -1.17 -33.21 -15.90
CA ILE A 92 -1.56 -33.40 -14.50
C ILE A 92 -2.07 -34.84 -14.37
N ILE A 93 -1.20 -35.74 -13.90
CA ILE A 93 -1.58 -37.05 -13.39
C ILE A 93 -2.21 -36.82 -12.00
N SER A 94 -3.30 -37.52 -11.69
CA SER A 94 -3.88 -37.58 -10.34
C SER A 94 -2.79 -37.97 -9.34
N ASN A 95 -2.66 -37.23 -8.25
CA ASN A 95 -1.64 -37.54 -7.25
C ASN A 95 -2.11 -38.71 -6.37
N SER A 96 -2.06 -39.94 -6.90
CA SER A 96 -2.29 -41.16 -6.13
C SER A 96 -1.09 -41.57 -5.28
N ASN A 97 0.07 -40.92 -5.43
CA ASN A 97 1.34 -41.36 -4.85
C ASN A 97 2.06 -40.31 -3.98
N TYR A 98 1.38 -39.30 -3.44
CA TYR A 98 2.00 -38.47 -2.40
C TYR A 98 1.63 -38.97 -1.02
N GLY A 99 2.59 -39.69 -0.43
CA GLY A 99 2.82 -39.77 1.00
C GLY A 99 1.65 -40.28 1.82
N ASN A 100 1.67 -41.59 2.07
CA ASN A 100 1.03 -42.28 3.19
C ASN A 100 0.71 -41.32 4.36
N LEU A 101 -0.56 -40.90 4.46
CA LEU A 101 -1.08 -39.99 5.50
C LEU A 101 -0.96 -40.59 6.92
N ASN A 102 -0.59 -41.86 7.04
CA ASN A 102 -0.64 -42.61 8.29
C ASN A 102 0.66 -42.57 9.12
N LYS A 103 1.79 -42.05 8.59
CA LYS A 103 3.09 -42.23 9.25
C LYS A 103 3.68 -41.01 10.00
N ILE A 104 3.04 -39.84 9.94
CA ILE A 104 3.60 -38.59 10.53
C ILE A 104 2.78 -38.08 11.73
N VAL A 105 1.63 -38.68 12.04
CA VAL A 105 0.73 -38.22 13.13
C VAL A 105 0.99 -38.93 14.47
N SER A 106 1.79 -40.00 14.51
CA SER A 106 2.05 -40.76 15.74
C SER A 106 3.04 -40.10 16.71
N GLU A 107 3.68 -38.99 16.35
CA GLU A 107 4.73 -38.37 17.17
C GLU A 107 4.54 -36.84 17.29
N SER A 108 3.58 -36.41 18.12
CA SER A 108 3.68 -35.11 18.82
C SER A 108 2.76 -35.05 20.03
N PRO A 109 3.21 -34.50 21.18
CA PRO A 109 2.51 -34.58 22.44
C PRO A 109 1.41 -33.51 22.57
N SER A 110 0.32 -33.93 23.22
CA SER A 110 -0.80 -33.13 23.74
C SER A 110 -0.42 -31.70 24.19
N SER A 111 -1.04 -30.69 23.57
CA SER A 111 -1.31 -29.42 24.26
C SER A 111 -2.72 -28.95 23.92
N ASN A 112 -3.49 -28.71 24.98
CA ASN A 112 -4.92 -28.39 24.96
C ASN A 112 -5.20 -27.06 24.25
N ASN A 113 -5.87 -27.12 23.10
CA ASN A 113 -6.63 -26.01 22.56
C ASN A 113 -7.92 -26.51 21.93
N MET A 114 -9.03 -25.92 22.36
CA MET A 114 -10.41 -26.27 22.01
C MET A 114 -10.70 -25.97 20.52
N GLY A 115 -10.24 -26.86 19.64
CA GLY A 115 -10.49 -26.86 18.19
C GLY A 115 -10.50 -28.24 17.54
N ASN A 116 -10.01 -29.27 18.25
CA ASN A 116 -9.68 -30.59 17.66
C ASN A 116 -10.81 -31.63 17.63
N PHE A 117 -12.05 -31.30 18.01
CA PHE A 117 -13.10 -32.34 18.06
C PHE A 117 -13.51 -32.83 16.65
N ARG A 118 -13.51 -31.94 15.65
CA ARG A 118 -13.74 -32.33 14.25
C ARG A 118 -12.54 -33.09 13.66
N GLU A 119 -11.32 -32.68 13.99
CA GLU A 119 -10.06 -33.33 13.56
C GLU A 119 -9.94 -34.77 14.12
N PHE A 120 -10.38 -35.00 15.36
CA PHE A 120 -10.49 -36.33 15.98
C PHE A 120 -11.55 -37.23 15.32
N LEU A 121 -12.72 -36.67 14.98
CA LEU A 121 -13.80 -37.39 14.26
C LEU A 121 -13.37 -37.86 12.86
N TYR A 122 -12.37 -37.22 12.23
CA TYR A 122 -11.82 -37.65 10.95
C TYR A 122 -10.86 -38.84 11.07
N MET A 123 -10.20 -39.04 12.21
CA MET A 123 -9.28 -40.16 12.41
C MET A 123 -10.02 -41.47 12.77
N SER A 124 -11.10 -41.39 13.55
CA SER A 124 -11.82 -42.57 14.05
C SER A 124 -12.78 -43.22 13.04
N ASN A 125 -13.17 -42.51 11.97
CA ASN A 125 -14.16 -43.01 10.99
C ASN A 125 -13.55 -43.76 9.78
N ASN A 126 -12.23 -43.92 9.72
CA ASN A 126 -11.54 -44.49 8.56
C ASN A 126 -11.21 -45.99 8.69
N GLU A 127 -11.45 -46.62 9.83
CA GLU A 127 -11.17 -48.07 9.99
C GLU A 127 -12.33 -48.98 9.57
N ASN A 128 -13.58 -48.50 9.48
CA ASN A 128 -14.74 -49.40 9.36
C ASN A 128 -15.82 -49.02 8.33
N ASN A 129 -15.51 -48.34 7.22
CA ASN A 129 -16.53 -48.09 6.18
C ASN A 129 -16.05 -48.30 4.74
N ALA A 130 -16.00 -49.58 4.35
CA ALA A 130 -16.07 -50.00 2.96
C ALA A 130 -17.50 -49.80 2.41
N LYS A 131 -17.84 -48.55 2.02
CA LYS A 131 -18.83 -48.11 0.98
C LYS A 131 -19.55 -46.80 1.36
N SER A 132 -19.06 -45.64 0.90
CA SER A 132 -19.89 -44.51 0.38
C SER A 132 -19.06 -43.30 -0.08
N PRO A 133 -19.57 -42.44 -0.99
CA PRO A 133 -18.84 -42.00 -2.18
C PRO A 133 -18.40 -40.53 -2.13
N ASN A 134 -17.14 -40.23 -2.44
CA ASN A 134 -16.70 -38.86 -2.77
C ASN A 134 -15.58 -38.85 -3.82
N LYS A 135 -15.90 -39.28 -5.04
CA LYS A 135 -14.97 -39.42 -6.17
C LYS A 135 -14.77 -38.16 -7.05
N ASN A 136 -15.14 -36.95 -6.60
CA ASN A 136 -15.29 -35.81 -7.53
C ASN A 136 -14.40 -34.57 -7.31
N LEU A 137 -13.82 -34.32 -6.13
CA LEU A 137 -12.92 -33.16 -5.95
C LEU A 137 -11.48 -33.54 -6.28
N ILE A 138 -10.87 -32.86 -7.26
CA ILE A 138 -9.49 -33.06 -7.68
C ILE A 138 -8.73 -31.75 -7.43
N VAL A 139 -7.58 -31.88 -6.77
CA VAL A 139 -6.64 -30.79 -6.53
C VAL A 139 -5.39 -30.98 -7.38
N SER A 140 -4.92 -29.92 -8.05
CA SER A 140 -3.68 -29.96 -8.81
C SER A 140 -2.47 -29.99 -7.89
N LYS A 141 -1.35 -30.52 -8.39
CA LYS A 141 -0.05 -30.36 -7.72
C LYS A 141 0.28 -28.90 -7.41
N LEU A 142 1.17 -28.70 -6.44
CA LEU A 142 1.70 -27.41 -6.09
C LEU A 142 2.47 -26.80 -7.27
N ASN A 143 2.02 -25.64 -7.74
CA ASN A 143 2.73 -24.85 -8.74
C ASN A 143 3.48 -23.72 -8.03
N MET A 144 4.78 -23.92 -7.84
CA MET A 144 5.67 -22.92 -7.26
C MET A 144 5.92 -21.75 -8.23
N GLY A 145 5.89 -20.53 -7.69
CA GLY A 145 6.35 -19.33 -8.37
C GLY A 145 7.89 -19.28 -8.51
N MET A 146 8.41 -18.17 -9.04
CA MET A 146 9.85 -17.91 -8.97
C MET A 146 10.25 -17.60 -7.53
N PHE A 147 11.31 -18.24 -7.06
CA PHE A 147 11.92 -17.93 -5.78
C PHE A 147 13.11 -16.99 -5.97
N ASN A 148 13.36 -16.20 -4.91
CA ASN A 148 14.61 -15.47 -4.75
C ASN A 148 15.23 -15.89 -3.43
N ALA A 149 16.46 -16.35 -3.49
CA ALA A 149 17.24 -16.73 -2.32
C ALA A 149 18.61 -16.08 -2.36
N THR A 150 19.17 -15.81 -1.20
CA THR A 150 20.51 -15.23 -1.07
C THR A 150 21.34 -16.05 -0.10
N VAL A 151 22.62 -16.21 -0.43
CA VAL A 151 23.64 -16.73 0.47
C VAL A 151 24.51 -15.55 0.90
N ASN A 152 24.85 -15.50 2.19
CA ASN A 152 25.71 -14.48 2.78
C ASN A 152 25.18 -13.03 2.70
N LYS A 153 23.89 -12.81 2.93
CA LYS A 153 23.24 -11.50 2.76
C LYS A 153 23.95 -10.36 3.51
N THR A 154 24.46 -10.63 4.71
CA THR A 154 25.09 -9.67 5.62
C THR A 154 26.57 -9.40 5.35
N LEU A 155 27.23 -10.10 4.40
CA LEU A 155 28.65 -9.88 4.13
C LEU A 155 28.96 -8.43 3.72
N SER A 156 30.02 -7.88 4.29
CA SER A 156 30.59 -6.59 3.88
C SER A 156 31.22 -6.67 2.49
N PRO A 157 31.44 -5.52 1.81
CA PRO A 157 32.29 -5.45 0.62
C PRO A 157 33.64 -6.14 0.87
N GLY A 158 34.21 -6.74 -0.17
CA GLY A 158 35.47 -7.47 -0.09
C GLY A 158 35.76 -8.25 -1.37
N ASN A 159 37.00 -8.69 -1.53
CA ASN A 159 37.44 -9.53 -2.64
C ASN A 159 37.68 -10.94 -2.12
N ARG A 160 36.66 -11.78 -2.20
CA ARG A 160 36.68 -13.16 -1.65
C ARG A 160 36.54 -14.23 -2.72
N VAL A 161 36.10 -13.86 -3.92
CA VAL A 161 35.88 -14.78 -5.03
C VAL A 161 36.61 -14.26 -6.26
N ASP A 162 37.40 -15.12 -6.90
CA ASP A 162 38.00 -14.86 -8.19
C ASP A 162 36.97 -15.03 -9.31
N LEU A 163 36.43 -13.91 -9.78
CA LEU A 163 35.44 -13.89 -10.85
C LEU A 163 36.02 -14.21 -12.22
N ILE A 164 37.30 -13.93 -12.45
CA ILE A 164 37.94 -14.15 -13.76
C ILE A 164 38.11 -15.64 -14.00
N ASN A 165 38.54 -16.40 -12.98
CA ASN A 165 38.62 -17.86 -13.07
C ASN A 165 37.26 -18.48 -13.43
N ILE A 166 36.17 -17.98 -12.82
CA ILE A 166 34.80 -18.44 -13.12
C ILE A 166 34.43 -18.12 -14.58
N LEU A 167 34.72 -16.92 -15.08
CA LEU A 167 34.36 -16.50 -16.45
C LEU A 167 35.08 -17.30 -17.54
N ARG A 168 36.27 -17.82 -17.26
CA ARG A 168 37.04 -18.64 -18.21
C ARG A 168 36.44 -20.03 -18.42
N LYS A 169 35.60 -20.52 -17.49
CA LYS A 169 34.99 -21.85 -17.58
C LYS A 169 33.99 -21.94 -18.72
N VAL A 170 33.87 -23.12 -19.31
CA VAL A 170 32.94 -23.42 -20.39
C VAL A 170 31.56 -23.77 -19.81
N PRO A 171 30.45 -23.21 -20.34
CA PRO A 171 29.11 -23.58 -19.88
C PRO A 171 28.83 -25.07 -20.14
N MET A 172 28.46 -25.79 -19.09
CA MET A 172 28.20 -27.22 -19.12
C MET A 172 26.93 -27.58 -19.90
N PRO A 173 26.94 -28.74 -20.61
CA PRO A 173 25.75 -29.28 -21.25
C PRO A 173 24.69 -29.70 -20.24
N LYS A 174 23.59 -30.28 -20.72
CA LYS A 174 22.56 -30.84 -19.85
C LYS A 174 23.16 -32.00 -19.03
N THR A 175 23.34 -31.78 -17.74
CA THR A 175 23.95 -32.72 -16.79
C THR A 175 22.92 -33.14 -15.77
N GLN A 176 22.85 -34.43 -15.46
CA GLN A 176 22.02 -34.94 -14.36
C GLN A 176 22.71 -34.64 -13.02
N ILE A 177 22.00 -34.01 -12.10
CA ILE A 177 22.54 -33.57 -10.79
C ILE A 177 21.87 -34.26 -9.60
N SER A 178 20.72 -34.91 -9.82
CA SER A 178 20.02 -35.75 -8.84
C SER A 178 19.01 -36.66 -9.56
N GLN A 179 18.27 -37.48 -8.80
CA GLN A 179 17.19 -38.30 -9.34
C GLN A 179 16.14 -37.39 -10.02
N ASP A 180 15.91 -37.61 -11.31
CA ASP A 180 15.00 -36.84 -12.16
C ASP A 180 15.27 -35.32 -12.22
N LEU A 181 16.49 -34.86 -11.92
CA LEU A 181 16.86 -33.44 -11.98
C LEU A 181 18.11 -33.21 -12.84
N TYR A 182 17.96 -32.35 -13.84
CA TYR A 182 19.01 -31.99 -14.79
C TYR A 182 19.21 -30.47 -14.82
N VAL A 183 20.46 -30.05 -14.98
CA VAL A 183 20.83 -28.63 -15.18
C VAL A 183 21.65 -28.48 -16.45
N GLU A 184 21.33 -27.47 -17.24
CA GLU A 184 22.12 -27.03 -18.39
C GLU A 184 22.54 -25.57 -18.20
N THR A 185 23.83 -25.28 -18.34
CA THR A 185 24.33 -23.91 -18.31
C THR A 185 24.33 -23.33 -19.72
N LYS A 186 23.42 -22.37 -19.97
CA LYS A 186 23.30 -21.74 -21.30
C LYS A 186 24.35 -20.66 -21.52
N GLU A 187 24.64 -19.89 -20.48
CA GLU A 187 25.47 -18.70 -20.59
C GLU A 187 26.07 -18.29 -19.24
N ILE A 188 27.31 -17.82 -19.26
CA ILE A 188 28.04 -17.24 -18.12
C ILE A 188 28.39 -15.80 -18.47
N LYS A 189 28.05 -14.82 -17.64
CA LYS A 189 28.26 -13.37 -17.90
C LYS A 189 29.06 -12.68 -16.83
N GLY A 190 30.05 -11.89 -17.23
CA GLY A 190 30.72 -10.93 -16.38
C GLY A 190 29.98 -9.59 -16.41
N ILE A 191 29.55 -9.12 -15.24
CA ILE A 191 28.85 -7.83 -15.10
C ILE A 191 29.75 -6.81 -14.40
N TYR A 192 29.85 -5.61 -14.97
CA TYR A 192 30.70 -4.51 -14.51
C TYR A 192 29.99 -3.15 -14.56
N GLY A 193 30.55 -2.15 -13.86
CA GLY A 193 30.06 -0.77 -13.85
C GLY A 193 28.56 -0.64 -13.53
N GLN A 194 27.81 0.05 -14.38
CA GLN A 194 26.36 0.22 -14.27
C GLN A 194 25.57 -1.00 -14.80
N PHE A 195 25.90 -2.20 -14.30
CA PHE A 195 25.26 -3.46 -14.67
C PHE A 195 25.33 -3.82 -16.17
N LYS A 196 26.45 -3.48 -16.83
CA LYS A 196 26.70 -3.86 -18.23
C LYS A 196 27.37 -5.23 -18.31
N THR A 197 27.08 -6.00 -19.35
CA THR A 197 27.81 -7.23 -19.66
C THR A 197 29.12 -6.88 -20.36
N GLY A 198 30.24 -7.17 -19.72
CA GLY A 198 31.59 -6.93 -20.29
C GLY A 198 32.18 -8.16 -20.96
N PHE A 199 31.77 -9.35 -20.50
CA PHE A 199 32.17 -10.64 -21.04
C PHE A 199 31.00 -11.63 -20.98
N SER A 200 30.89 -12.52 -21.95
CA SER A 200 29.93 -13.62 -21.95
C SER A 200 30.51 -14.87 -22.59
N HIS A 201 30.22 -16.03 -22.01
CA HIS A 201 30.56 -17.34 -22.55
C HIS A 201 29.27 -18.15 -22.76
N THR A 202 29.03 -18.56 -24.01
CA THR A 202 27.91 -19.45 -24.38
C THR A 202 28.44 -20.70 -25.07
N ARG A 203 27.73 -21.83 -24.98
CA ARG A 203 28.11 -23.03 -25.75
C ARG A 203 28.03 -22.83 -27.26
N GLN A 204 27.07 -22.05 -27.74
CA GLN A 204 26.79 -21.89 -29.17
C GLN A 204 27.75 -20.94 -29.88
N TYR A 205 28.16 -19.87 -29.19
CA TYR A 205 28.93 -18.77 -29.79
C TYR A 205 30.30 -18.57 -29.12
N GLY A 206 30.68 -19.45 -28.20
CA GLY A 206 31.93 -19.36 -27.46
C GLY A 206 32.00 -18.16 -26.51
N ALA A 207 33.24 -17.75 -26.20
CA ALA A 207 33.55 -16.60 -25.37
C ALA A 207 33.60 -15.30 -26.18
N LYS A 208 33.05 -14.22 -25.62
CA LYS A 208 33.04 -12.89 -26.24
C LYS A 208 33.18 -11.78 -25.19
N GLY A 209 33.95 -10.76 -25.51
CA GLY A 209 34.13 -9.56 -24.67
C GLY A 209 35.51 -9.48 -24.05
N ASP A 210 35.66 -8.61 -23.06
CA ASP A 210 36.96 -8.26 -22.46
C ASP A 210 37.04 -8.72 -21.00
N LEU A 211 37.97 -9.63 -20.70
CA LEU A 211 38.20 -10.17 -19.36
C LEU A 211 38.95 -9.22 -18.42
N SER A 212 39.56 -8.15 -18.93
CA SER A 212 40.31 -7.17 -18.11
C SER A 212 39.40 -6.20 -17.34
N LEU A 213 38.11 -6.18 -17.66
CA LEU A 213 37.16 -5.27 -17.06
C LEU A 213 36.92 -5.55 -15.56
N PRO A 214 36.62 -4.52 -14.75
CA PRO A 214 36.44 -4.66 -13.30
C PRO A 214 35.07 -5.25 -12.96
N PHE A 215 34.91 -6.56 -13.16
CA PHE A 215 33.66 -7.26 -12.83
C PHE A 215 33.37 -7.26 -11.33
N PHE A 216 32.10 -7.07 -10.98
CA PHE A 216 31.64 -7.19 -9.59
C PHE A 216 30.76 -8.44 -9.37
N THR A 217 30.28 -9.08 -10.44
CA THR A 217 29.54 -10.34 -10.36
C THR A 217 29.64 -11.15 -11.65
N VAL A 218 29.60 -12.48 -11.49
CA VAL A 218 29.35 -13.44 -12.56
C VAL A 218 27.92 -13.94 -12.48
N GLN A 219 27.18 -13.84 -13.58
CA GLN A 219 25.81 -14.33 -13.70
C GLN A 219 25.78 -15.58 -14.58
N PHE A 220 25.27 -16.68 -14.03
CA PHE A 220 24.94 -17.91 -14.74
C PHE A 220 23.48 -17.87 -15.16
N ASN A 221 23.20 -18.08 -16.44
CA ASN A 221 21.86 -18.37 -16.94
C ASN A 221 21.77 -19.88 -17.20
N ILE A 222 20.94 -20.56 -16.41
CA ILE A 222 20.78 -22.00 -16.45
C ILE A 222 19.33 -22.40 -16.80
N GLN A 223 19.18 -23.62 -17.30
CA GLN A 223 17.89 -24.30 -17.40
C GLN A 223 17.91 -25.49 -16.45
N VAL A 224 16.91 -25.55 -15.57
CA VAL A 224 16.68 -26.66 -14.65
C VAL A 224 15.52 -27.47 -15.22
N SER A 225 15.66 -28.78 -15.35
CA SER A 225 14.66 -29.64 -15.96
C SER A 225 14.50 -30.96 -15.23
N THR A 226 13.29 -31.51 -15.28
CA THR A 226 12.99 -32.92 -15.01
C THR A 226 12.67 -33.60 -16.35
N ASN A 227 12.22 -34.86 -16.32
CA ASN A 227 11.74 -35.55 -17.53
C ASN A 227 10.51 -34.85 -18.15
N ASP A 228 9.73 -34.13 -17.34
CA ASP A 228 8.45 -33.53 -17.77
C ASP A 228 8.47 -31.99 -17.82
N GLU A 229 9.32 -31.34 -17.02
CA GLU A 229 9.27 -29.89 -16.82
C GLU A 229 10.63 -29.23 -17.05
N THR A 230 10.64 -27.97 -17.48
CA THR A 230 11.86 -27.17 -17.60
C THR A 230 11.59 -25.72 -17.22
N LYS A 231 12.44 -25.14 -16.37
CA LYS A 231 12.39 -23.73 -15.96
C LYS A 231 13.76 -23.09 -16.04
N GLY A 232 13.77 -21.80 -16.38
CA GLY A 232 14.99 -21.00 -16.32
C GLY A 232 15.31 -20.60 -14.88
N ALA A 233 16.60 -20.53 -14.57
CA ALA A 233 17.11 -19.91 -13.36
C ALA A 233 18.36 -19.09 -13.65
N SER A 234 18.63 -18.11 -12.81
CA SER A 234 19.82 -17.28 -12.85
C SER A 234 20.50 -17.25 -11.50
N ILE A 235 21.81 -17.41 -11.49
CA ILE A 235 22.63 -17.46 -10.27
C ILE A 235 23.72 -16.42 -10.41
N ASN A 236 23.80 -15.48 -9.48
CA ASN A 236 24.81 -14.44 -9.49
C ASN A 236 25.78 -14.68 -8.33
N ILE A 237 27.05 -14.89 -8.64
CA ILE A 237 28.14 -14.93 -7.65
C ILE A 237 28.84 -13.57 -7.66
N TYR A 238 28.89 -12.90 -6.52
CA TYR A 238 29.51 -11.59 -6.37
C TYR A 238 30.96 -11.71 -5.89
N ARG A 239 31.78 -10.72 -6.23
CA ARG A 239 33.21 -10.67 -5.84
C ARG A 239 33.43 -10.80 -4.33
N ASN A 240 32.46 -10.36 -3.52
CA ASN A 240 32.50 -10.41 -2.06
C ASN A 240 32.02 -11.72 -1.44
N GLY A 241 31.66 -12.74 -2.24
CA GLY A 241 31.18 -14.03 -1.75
C GLY A 241 29.67 -14.12 -1.52
N LYS A 242 28.90 -13.05 -1.83
CA LYS A 242 27.44 -13.16 -1.86
C LYS A 242 27.00 -13.99 -3.05
N ILE A 243 25.93 -14.76 -2.88
CA ILE A 243 25.27 -15.44 -4.00
C ILE A 243 23.80 -15.06 -4.02
N ARG A 244 23.27 -14.79 -5.21
CA ARG A 244 21.84 -14.57 -5.43
C ARG A 244 21.31 -15.62 -6.39
N PHE A 245 20.25 -16.29 -5.97
CA PHE A 245 19.50 -17.26 -6.76
C PHE A 245 18.15 -16.66 -7.14
N SER A 246 17.80 -16.81 -8.40
CA SER A 246 16.48 -16.45 -8.92
C SER A 246 16.05 -17.53 -9.92
N GLY A 247 15.02 -18.30 -9.61
CA GLY A 247 14.64 -19.43 -10.47
C GLY A 247 13.25 -19.96 -10.15
N GLY A 248 12.76 -20.88 -10.97
CA GLY A 248 11.54 -21.62 -10.67
C GLY A 248 11.85 -23.05 -10.26
N PHE A 249 11.07 -23.60 -9.32
CA PHE A 249 11.19 -25.01 -8.95
C PHE A 249 10.58 -25.93 -10.01
N VAL A 250 11.18 -27.09 -10.25
CA VAL A 250 10.66 -28.13 -11.16
C VAL A 250 10.39 -29.44 -10.41
N GLY A 251 9.41 -30.20 -10.86
CA GLY A 251 9.08 -31.49 -10.25
C GLY A 251 8.50 -31.39 -8.84
N ASN A 252 8.65 -32.48 -8.09
CA ASN A 252 7.98 -32.73 -6.81
C ASN A 252 8.91 -32.47 -5.60
N SER A 253 10.20 -32.75 -5.76
CA SER A 253 11.23 -32.58 -4.73
C SER A 253 11.77 -31.15 -4.72
N ILE A 254 11.03 -30.24 -4.09
CA ILE A 254 11.39 -28.81 -4.04
C ILE A 254 12.25 -28.41 -2.85
N GLU A 255 12.34 -29.26 -1.82
CA GLU A 255 12.96 -28.96 -0.53
C GLU A 255 14.44 -28.57 -0.66
N ASN A 256 15.23 -29.46 -1.26
CA ASN A 256 16.67 -29.31 -1.40
C ASN A 256 17.11 -28.83 -2.80
N GLN A 257 16.16 -28.52 -3.69
CA GLN A 257 16.47 -28.28 -5.10
C GLN A 257 17.43 -27.11 -5.31
N ALA A 258 17.25 -26.00 -4.57
CA ALA A 258 18.14 -24.84 -4.68
C ALA A 258 19.58 -25.17 -4.22
N GLU A 259 19.70 -26.06 -3.24
CA GLU A 259 20.98 -26.52 -2.69
C GLU A 259 21.72 -27.42 -3.68
N ILE A 260 21.04 -28.41 -4.27
CA ILE A 260 21.62 -29.29 -5.29
C ILE A 260 22.11 -28.47 -6.50
N ILE A 261 21.32 -27.48 -6.93
CA ILE A 261 21.71 -26.57 -8.02
C ILE A 261 22.92 -25.71 -7.63
N ARG A 262 22.96 -25.22 -6.37
CA ARG A 262 24.08 -24.43 -5.87
C ARG A 262 25.36 -25.26 -5.87
N SER A 263 25.33 -26.47 -5.31
CA SER A 263 26.48 -27.38 -5.30
C SER A 263 26.98 -27.61 -6.71
N PHE A 264 26.10 -27.95 -7.67
CA PHE A 264 26.49 -28.09 -9.07
C PHE A 264 27.25 -26.86 -9.63
N ILE A 265 26.80 -25.64 -9.34
CA ILE A 265 27.48 -24.44 -9.83
C ILE A 265 28.80 -24.19 -9.10
N VAL A 266 28.81 -24.31 -7.78
CA VAL A 266 30.01 -24.04 -6.98
C VAL A 266 31.10 -25.08 -7.28
N ASP A 267 30.72 -26.36 -7.38
CA ASP A 267 31.63 -27.50 -7.57
C ASP A 267 32.33 -27.49 -8.93
N ASN A 268 31.63 -27.03 -9.98
CA ASN A 268 32.11 -27.07 -11.36
C ASN A 268 32.76 -25.77 -11.83
N TYR A 269 32.38 -24.63 -11.26
CA TYR A 269 32.79 -23.32 -11.77
C TYR A 269 33.67 -22.51 -10.84
N THR A 270 33.81 -22.92 -9.56
CA THR A 270 34.57 -22.16 -8.56
C THR A 270 35.64 -23.02 -7.88
N ASN A 271 36.45 -22.41 -7.01
CA ASN A 271 37.45 -23.11 -6.21
C ASN A 271 36.86 -23.78 -4.94
N ARG A 272 35.52 -23.96 -4.87
CA ARG A 272 34.82 -24.67 -3.78
C ARG A 272 35.08 -24.10 -2.38
N SER A 273 35.22 -22.78 -2.28
CA SER A 273 35.36 -22.12 -0.97
C SER A 273 34.15 -22.41 -0.08
N GLU A 274 34.39 -22.80 1.17
CA GLU A 274 33.37 -23.11 2.18
C GLU A 274 32.32 -22.01 2.34
N LEU A 275 32.73 -20.74 2.21
CA LEU A 275 31.85 -19.57 2.28
C LEU A 275 30.69 -19.64 1.28
N LEU A 276 30.88 -20.27 0.12
CA LEU A 276 29.85 -20.41 -0.91
C LEU A 276 28.79 -21.46 -0.54
N TYR A 277 29.02 -22.24 0.52
CA TYR A 277 28.12 -23.25 1.08
C TYR A 277 27.31 -22.86 2.30
N ASN A 278 27.33 -21.57 2.65
CA ASN A 278 26.48 -21.07 3.70
C ASN A 278 24.97 -21.21 3.38
N PRO A 279 24.12 -21.35 4.41
CA PRO A 279 22.68 -21.57 4.22
C PRO A 279 21.97 -20.48 3.42
N PHE A 280 20.87 -20.87 2.78
CA PHE A 280 20.00 -19.95 2.07
C PHE A 280 19.14 -19.11 3.00
N GLU A 281 19.09 -17.82 2.70
CA GLU A 281 18.03 -16.93 3.15
C GLU A 281 17.05 -16.69 1.99
N TYR A 282 15.88 -17.30 2.08
CA TYR A 282 14.78 -17.03 1.17
C TYR A 282 14.09 -15.71 1.56
N ASN A 283 13.73 -14.89 0.57
CA ASN A 283 13.03 -13.63 0.88
C ASN A 283 11.56 -13.90 1.22
N ASN A 284 10.84 -14.54 0.29
CA ASN A 284 9.45 -14.98 0.44
C ASN A 284 9.12 -15.94 -0.70
N LEU A 285 8.55 -17.09 -0.36
CA LEU A 285 8.06 -18.07 -1.31
C LEU A 285 6.56 -17.88 -1.55
N SER A 286 6.16 -18.22 -2.77
CA SER A 286 4.76 -18.26 -3.15
C SER A 286 4.53 -19.41 -4.11
N GLY A 287 3.35 -19.99 -4.03
CA GLY A 287 2.91 -21.01 -4.95
C GLY A 287 1.41 -21.06 -4.99
N GLN A 288 0.87 -21.87 -5.88
CA GLN A 288 -0.56 -21.95 -6.09
C GLN A 288 -0.96 -23.36 -6.49
N PHE A 289 -2.18 -23.73 -6.15
CA PHE A 289 -2.82 -24.93 -6.62
C PHE A 289 -4.24 -24.60 -7.06
N LYS A 290 -4.86 -25.53 -7.77
CA LYS A 290 -6.17 -25.35 -8.37
C LYS A 290 -7.05 -26.54 -8.07
N ILE A 291 -8.33 -26.29 -7.93
CA ILE A 291 -9.35 -27.34 -7.86
C ILE A 291 -10.17 -27.43 -9.13
N ASN A 292 -10.79 -28.59 -9.36
CA ASN A 292 -11.71 -28.84 -10.47
C ASN A 292 -13.14 -28.32 -10.21
N GLY A 293 -13.28 -27.32 -9.35
CA GLY A 293 -14.54 -26.76 -8.90
C GLY A 293 -14.48 -25.27 -8.61
N ASN A 294 -15.65 -24.68 -8.36
CA ASN A 294 -15.79 -23.29 -7.96
C ASN A 294 -16.30 -23.20 -6.53
N PHE A 295 -15.79 -22.22 -5.77
CA PHE A 295 -16.34 -21.87 -4.46
C PHE A 295 -17.69 -21.18 -4.64
N LYS A 296 -18.74 -21.70 -4.01
CA LYS A 296 -20.11 -21.20 -4.15
C LYS A 296 -20.25 -19.81 -3.55
N ASN A 297 -19.87 -19.65 -2.27
CA ASN A 297 -20.07 -18.42 -1.53
C ASN A 297 -18.88 -18.05 -0.63
N LEU A 298 -17.91 -17.32 -1.20
CA LEU A 298 -16.76 -16.79 -0.46
C LEU A 298 -17.15 -15.93 0.76
N ASN A 299 -18.32 -15.29 0.78
CA ASN A 299 -18.77 -14.53 1.96
C ASN A 299 -19.09 -15.45 3.15
N LYS A 300 -19.67 -16.62 2.88
CA LYS A 300 -20.00 -17.62 3.90
C LYS A 300 -18.70 -18.26 4.41
N ILE A 301 -17.84 -18.69 3.48
CA ILE A 301 -16.52 -19.25 3.79
C ILE A 301 -15.68 -18.27 4.63
N ALA A 302 -15.70 -16.97 4.31
CA ALA A 302 -15.00 -15.94 5.10
C ALA A 302 -15.47 -15.88 6.56
N ARG A 303 -16.78 -16.01 6.81
CA ARG A 303 -17.35 -16.01 8.17
C ARG A 303 -17.03 -17.30 8.94
N SER A 304 -16.97 -18.41 8.22
CA SER A 304 -16.65 -19.73 8.77
C SER A 304 -15.15 -20.05 8.74
N ALA A 305 -14.27 -19.05 8.59
CA ALA A 305 -12.82 -19.29 8.48
C ALA A 305 -12.26 -20.14 9.63
N HIS A 306 -12.70 -19.85 10.86
CA HIS A 306 -12.29 -20.55 12.07
C HIS A 306 -12.67 -22.04 12.07
N VAL A 307 -13.77 -22.42 11.39
CA VAL A 307 -14.20 -23.82 11.25
C VAL A 307 -13.18 -24.65 10.48
N TYR A 308 -12.39 -24.00 9.61
CA TYR A 308 -11.35 -24.62 8.81
C TYR A 308 -9.95 -24.46 9.42
N GLY A 309 -9.85 -24.04 10.69
CA GLY A 309 -8.56 -23.77 11.35
C GLY A 309 -7.84 -22.54 10.79
N LEU A 310 -8.57 -21.60 10.18
CA LEU A 310 -8.03 -20.40 9.55
C LEU A 310 -8.58 -19.12 10.19
N GLU A 311 -7.82 -18.03 10.09
CA GLU A 311 -8.27 -16.69 10.47
C GLU A 311 -8.64 -15.88 9.23
N LEU A 312 -9.77 -15.17 9.26
CA LEU A 312 -10.11 -14.24 8.19
C LEU A 312 -9.13 -13.06 8.21
N GLN A 313 -8.34 -12.89 7.14
CA GLN A 313 -7.47 -11.73 6.99
C GLN A 313 -8.23 -10.56 6.34
N SER A 314 -8.85 -10.81 5.19
CA SER A 314 -9.72 -9.82 4.53
C SER A 314 -10.57 -10.45 3.43
N TYR A 315 -11.76 -9.88 3.20
CA TYR A 315 -12.54 -10.17 1.98
C TYR A 315 -13.37 -8.96 1.59
N GLU A 316 -12.92 -8.25 0.57
CA GLU A 316 -13.58 -7.06 0.05
C GLU A 316 -13.85 -7.20 -1.45
N PRO A 317 -14.90 -7.93 -1.88
CA PRO A 317 -15.19 -8.23 -3.29
C PRO A 317 -15.42 -7.00 -4.18
N GLU A 318 -15.59 -5.81 -3.60
CA GLU A 318 -15.65 -4.54 -4.34
C GLU A 318 -14.26 -3.97 -4.70
N LEU A 319 -13.21 -4.36 -3.95
CA LEU A 319 -11.82 -3.95 -4.17
C LEU A 319 -11.01 -5.06 -4.85
N SER A 320 -11.23 -6.30 -4.42
CA SER A 320 -10.53 -7.48 -4.91
C SER A 320 -11.47 -8.69 -4.89
N PRO A 321 -11.55 -9.48 -5.97
CA PRO A 321 -12.40 -10.68 -6.00
C PRO A 321 -11.89 -11.83 -5.11
N PHE A 322 -10.73 -11.66 -4.46
CA PHE A 322 -10.06 -12.70 -3.68
C PHE A 322 -10.42 -12.65 -2.20
N LEU A 323 -10.59 -13.83 -1.62
CA LEU A 323 -10.70 -14.07 -0.19
C LEU A 323 -9.30 -14.33 0.38
N PHE A 324 -8.89 -13.58 1.40
CA PHE A 324 -7.61 -13.74 2.08
C PHE A 324 -7.84 -14.38 3.44
N MET A 325 -7.31 -15.59 3.63
CA MET A 325 -7.39 -16.36 4.86
C MET A 325 -5.98 -16.68 5.35
N LYS A 326 -5.75 -16.52 6.64
CA LYS A 326 -4.45 -16.66 7.27
C LYS A 326 -4.40 -17.94 8.09
N HIS A 327 -3.29 -18.66 8.00
CA HIS A 327 -2.99 -19.79 8.86
C HIS A 327 -1.77 -19.46 9.70
N LYS A 328 -1.89 -19.65 11.02
CA LYS A 328 -0.78 -19.50 11.95
C LYS A 328 -0.20 -20.87 12.23
N THR A 329 1.12 -20.98 12.12
CA THR A 329 1.86 -22.21 12.42
C THR A 329 2.94 -21.92 13.47
N PRO A 330 3.36 -22.89 14.28
CA PRO A 330 4.55 -22.74 15.11
C PRO A 330 5.74 -22.34 14.24
N GLY A 331 6.28 -21.13 14.45
CA GLY A 331 7.41 -20.61 13.66
C GLY A 331 7.06 -19.92 12.34
N GLY A 332 5.82 -19.45 12.12
CA GLY A 332 5.50 -18.59 10.99
C GLY A 332 4.00 -18.40 10.73
N GLU A 333 3.68 -17.63 9.70
CA GLU A 333 2.31 -17.45 9.23
C GLU A 333 2.27 -17.38 7.71
N HIS A 334 1.22 -17.94 7.10
CA HIS A 334 1.01 -17.85 5.66
C HIS A 334 -0.44 -17.53 5.33
N THR A 335 -0.64 -16.93 4.16
CA THR A 335 -1.95 -16.52 3.68
C THR A 335 -2.34 -17.33 2.45
N TYR A 336 -3.52 -17.94 2.53
CA TYR A 336 -4.27 -18.45 1.39
C TYR A 336 -5.07 -17.33 0.73
N ILE A 337 -4.83 -17.14 -0.56
CA ILE A 337 -5.54 -16.20 -1.42
C ILE A 337 -6.44 -17.03 -2.32
N ILE A 338 -7.73 -17.02 -2.04
CA ILE A 338 -8.72 -17.90 -2.65
C ILE A 338 -9.55 -17.11 -3.66
N SER A 339 -9.56 -17.58 -4.90
CA SER A 339 -10.44 -17.07 -5.96
C SER A 339 -11.73 -17.88 -6.03
N LYS A 340 -12.82 -17.27 -6.52
CA LYS A 340 -14.10 -17.98 -6.69
C LYS A 340 -13.99 -19.16 -7.66
N THR A 341 -13.05 -19.08 -8.62
CA THR A 341 -12.86 -20.02 -9.73
C THR A 341 -12.05 -21.27 -9.36
N GLY A 342 -11.68 -21.42 -8.08
CA GLY A 342 -10.96 -22.59 -7.61
C GLY A 342 -9.43 -22.48 -7.68
N ASN A 343 -8.87 -21.31 -7.98
CA ASN A 343 -7.43 -21.08 -7.79
C ASN A 343 -7.18 -20.68 -6.32
N VAL A 344 -6.23 -21.34 -5.68
CA VAL A 344 -5.76 -21.06 -4.32
C VAL A 344 -4.27 -20.77 -4.37
N GLN A 345 -3.88 -19.56 -3.99
CA GLN A 345 -2.48 -19.15 -3.88
C GLN A 345 -2.06 -19.12 -2.42
N ILE A 346 -0.81 -19.50 -2.16
CA ILE A 346 -0.16 -19.52 -0.85
C ILE A 346 0.94 -18.46 -0.90
N SER A 347 0.99 -17.61 0.11
CA SER A 347 1.94 -16.50 0.21
C SER A 347 2.43 -16.31 1.64
N GLY A 348 3.61 -15.70 1.79
CA GLY A 348 4.21 -15.44 3.10
C GLY A 348 5.00 -16.61 3.69
N VAL A 349 5.32 -17.63 2.86
CA VAL A 349 6.06 -18.79 3.34
C VAL A 349 7.57 -18.56 3.23
N GLU A 350 8.31 -18.93 4.27
CA GLU A 350 9.74 -18.66 4.37
C GLU A 350 10.62 -19.74 3.72
N THR A 351 10.26 -21.02 3.82
CA THR A 351 11.10 -22.13 3.34
C THR A 351 10.34 -23.12 2.44
N PRO A 352 11.02 -23.83 1.53
CA PRO A 352 10.36 -24.82 0.67
C PRO A 352 9.65 -25.94 1.46
N THR A 353 10.22 -26.38 2.58
CA THR A 353 9.61 -27.37 3.49
C THR A 353 8.28 -26.85 4.05
N LYS A 354 8.27 -25.62 4.61
CA LYS A 354 7.05 -24.97 5.10
C LYS A 354 6.04 -24.76 3.96
N MET A 355 6.51 -24.59 2.73
CA MET A 355 5.64 -24.41 1.56
C MET A 355 4.89 -25.69 1.20
N LEU A 356 5.53 -26.84 1.34
CA LEU A 356 4.89 -28.14 1.16
C LEU A 356 3.86 -28.40 2.27
N GLN A 357 4.19 -28.07 3.52
CA GLN A 357 3.25 -28.16 4.65
C GLN A 357 2.03 -27.24 4.43
N ALA A 358 2.25 -25.99 4.01
CA ALA A 358 1.20 -25.05 3.68
C ALA A 358 0.34 -25.54 2.51
N TYR A 359 0.93 -26.18 1.51
CA TYR A 359 0.18 -26.81 0.43
C TYR A 359 -0.71 -27.93 0.95
N ASN A 360 -0.17 -28.88 1.72
CA ASN A 360 -0.92 -30.01 2.27
C ASN A 360 -2.09 -29.55 3.15
N LYS A 361 -1.86 -28.58 4.04
CA LYS A 361 -2.94 -27.99 4.84
C LYS A 361 -3.96 -27.26 3.96
N GLY A 362 -3.54 -26.60 2.89
CA GLY A 362 -4.44 -26.01 1.90
C GLY A 362 -5.33 -27.04 1.21
N VAL A 363 -4.80 -28.22 0.86
CA VAL A 363 -5.58 -29.33 0.29
C VAL A 363 -6.61 -29.84 1.29
N GLU A 364 -6.21 -30.05 2.54
CA GLU A 364 -7.10 -30.46 3.63
C GLU A 364 -8.26 -29.48 3.83
N VAL A 365 -7.95 -28.18 3.95
CA VAL A 365 -8.96 -27.11 4.09
C VAL A 365 -9.96 -27.12 2.94
N VAL A 366 -9.48 -27.31 1.72
CA VAL A 366 -10.34 -27.31 0.52
C VAL A 366 -11.22 -28.56 0.48
N ASN A 367 -10.74 -29.72 0.94
CA ASN A 367 -11.56 -30.92 1.12
C ASN A 367 -12.66 -30.70 2.17
N LEU A 368 -12.35 -30.05 3.29
CA LEU A 368 -13.35 -29.70 4.31
C LEU A 368 -14.43 -28.76 3.75
N MET A 369 -14.03 -27.74 2.98
CA MET A 369 -14.98 -26.85 2.31
C MET A 369 -15.86 -27.59 1.29
N TYR A 370 -15.35 -28.62 0.62
CA TYR A 370 -16.15 -29.46 -0.27
C TYR A 370 -17.18 -30.30 0.49
N GLN A 371 -16.78 -30.91 1.61
CA GLN A 371 -17.68 -31.69 2.48
C GLN A 371 -18.79 -30.82 3.09
N ASP A 372 -18.48 -29.59 3.48
CA ASP A 372 -19.47 -28.60 3.95
C ASP A 372 -20.36 -28.04 2.81
N GLY A 373 -20.19 -28.55 1.58
CA GLY A 373 -20.99 -28.16 0.42
C GLY A 373 -20.67 -26.78 -0.13
N GLU A 374 -19.54 -26.16 0.24
CA GLU A 374 -19.10 -24.84 -0.20
C GLU A 374 -18.44 -24.84 -1.58
N ILE A 375 -18.11 -26.02 -2.11
CA ILE A 375 -17.50 -26.19 -3.43
C ILE A 375 -18.47 -26.91 -4.36
N SER A 376 -18.55 -26.42 -5.59
CA SER A 376 -19.24 -27.07 -6.69
C SER A 376 -18.21 -27.60 -7.67
N VAL A 377 -18.11 -28.92 -7.80
CA VAL A 377 -17.26 -29.55 -8.83
C VAL A 377 -17.89 -29.22 -10.19
N THR A 378 -17.10 -28.66 -11.09
CA THR A 378 -17.58 -28.20 -12.41
C THR A 378 -16.91 -28.91 -13.56
N LYS A 379 -15.81 -29.65 -13.31
CA LYS A 379 -15.00 -30.28 -14.35
C LYS A 379 -14.48 -31.63 -13.88
N ALA A 380 -14.38 -32.58 -14.82
CA ALA A 380 -13.74 -33.87 -14.57
C ALA A 380 -12.23 -33.76 -14.30
N LYS A 381 -11.58 -32.67 -14.75
CA LYS A 381 -10.16 -32.37 -14.50
C LYS A 381 -9.96 -30.89 -14.19
N VAL A 382 -8.92 -30.59 -13.43
CA VAL A 382 -8.50 -29.20 -13.18
C VAL A 382 -8.07 -28.56 -14.50
N SER A 383 -8.80 -27.57 -15.02
CA SER A 383 -8.50 -27.06 -16.37
C SER A 383 -7.19 -26.28 -16.41
N SER A 384 -6.26 -26.76 -17.23
CA SER A 384 -5.04 -26.10 -17.67
C SER A 384 -5.21 -25.48 -19.06
N ASN A 385 -6.41 -24.98 -19.39
CA ASN A 385 -6.68 -24.52 -20.75
C ASN A 385 -5.99 -23.18 -21.01
N LYS A 386 -4.78 -23.27 -21.56
CA LYS A 386 -4.06 -22.22 -22.26
C LYS A 386 -4.96 -21.65 -23.36
N ARG A 387 -5.35 -20.37 -23.27
CA ARG A 387 -5.96 -19.67 -24.41
C ARG A 387 -4.90 -19.51 -25.50
N LYS A 388 -5.03 -20.25 -26.60
CA LYS A 388 -4.12 -20.16 -27.76
C LYS A 388 -4.07 -18.77 -28.43
N ASN A 389 -4.98 -17.84 -28.11
CA ASN A 389 -5.20 -16.64 -28.94
C ASN A 389 -5.14 -15.28 -28.21
N SER A 390 -4.45 -15.14 -27.07
CA SER A 390 -4.28 -13.80 -26.47
C SER A 390 -3.08 -13.07 -27.08
N SER A 391 -3.34 -12.27 -28.12
CA SER A 391 -2.33 -11.36 -28.68
C SER A 391 -1.68 -10.56 -27.56
N THR A 392 -0.35 -10.59 -27.52
CA THR A 392 0.44 -9.79 -26.56
C THR A 392 0.45 -8.30 -26.91
N CYS A 393 -0.22 -7.93 -28.01
CA CYS A 393 -0.47 -6.56 -28.38
C CYS A 393 -1.55 -5.91 -27.48
N PRO A 394 -1.26 -4.74 -26.86
CA PRO A 394 -2.28 -3.96 -26.15
C PRO A 394 -3.47 -3.67 -27.06
N GLN A 395 -4.70 -3.74 -26.54
CA GLN A 395 -5.92 -3.63 -27.34
C GLN A 395 -5.97 -2.35 -28.20
N ALA A 396 -5.50 -1.22 -27.66
CA ALA A 396 -5.42 0.06 -28.36
C ALA A 396 -4.43 0.08 -29.56
N ARG A 397 -3.58 -0.93 -29.70
CA ARG A 397 -2.56 -1.05 -30.76
C ARG A 397 -2.82 -2.26 -31.66
N ARG A 398 -3.95 -2.96 -31.52
CA ARG A 398 -4.26 -4.07 -32.42
C ARG A 398 -4.67 -3.52 -33.80
N PRO A 399 -4.33 -4.21 -34.89
CA PRO A 399 -4.83 -3.86 -36.21
C PRO A 399 -6.36 -3.88 -36.26
N PRO A 400 -6.99 -3.09 -37.16
CA PRO A 400 -6.37 -2.23 -38.17
C PRO A 400 -5.79 -0.91 -37.61
N CYS A 401 -4.69 -0.44 -38.19
CA CYS A 401 -3.97 0.75 -37.69
C CYS A 401 -4.61 2.06 -38.13
N LYS A 402 -4.73 3.02 -37.18
CA LYS A 402 -5.18 4.39 -37.47
C LYS A 402 -4.15 5.15 -38.31
N THR A 403 -4.59 6.19 -39.01
CA THR A 403 -3.73 7.09 -39.81
C THR A 403 -2.56 7.62 -38.99
N GLY A 404 -1.35 7.56 -39.57
CA GLY A 404 -0.10 7.91 -38.90
C GLY A 404 0.54 6.79 -38.05
N PHE A 405 -0.02 5.58 -38.08
CA PHE A 405 0.56 4.38 -37.46
C PHE A 405 0.85 3.31 -38.53
N VAL A 406 1.82 2.43 -38.26
CA VAL A 406 2.22 1.31 -39.12
C VAL A 406 2.14 0.00 -38.34
N GLU A 407 1.70 -1.05 -39.01
CA GLU A 407 1.68 -2.40 -38.46
C GLU A 407 3.10 -2.96 -38.42
N ARG A 408 3.53 -3.46 -37.25
CA ARG A 408 4.80 -4.16 -37.05
C ARG A 408 4.62 -5.30 -36.04
N LYS A 409 5.37 -6.38 -36.21
CA LYS A 409 5.40 -7.48 -35.23
C LYS A 409 6.13 -7.04 -33.96
N ASN A 410 5.56 -7.38 -32.80
CA ASN A 410 6.24 -7.22 -31.53
C ASN A 410 7.32 -8.29 -31.32
N LYS A 411 8.12 -8.21 -30.25
CA LYS A 411 9.17 -9.21 -29.90
C LYS A 411 8.66 -10.66 -29.78
N LYS A 412 7.34 -10.86 -29.67
CA LYS A 412 6.68 -12.16 -29.58
C LYS A 412 5.95 -12.56 -30.87
N GLY A 413 6.19 -11.84 -31.98
CA GLY A 413 5.67 -12.16 -33.31
C GLY A 413 4.26 -11.67 -33.62
N TYR A 414 3.57 -10.99 -32.68
CA TYR A 414 2.19 -10.51 -32.89
C TYR A 414 2.15 -9.13 -33.55
N ALA A 415 1.27 -8.94 -34.52
CA ALA A 415 1.03 -7.66 -35.18
C ALA A 415 0.51 -6.57 -34.22
N CYS A 416 1.13 -5.39 -34.29
CA CYS A 416 0.80 -4.21 -33.50
C CYS A 416 1.00 -2.91 -34.30
N CYS A 417 0.20 -1.90 -33.99
CA CYS A 417 0.29 -0.56 -34.58
C CYS A 417 1.26 0.34 -33.80
N TYR A 418 2.26 0.90 -34.50
CA TYR A 418 3.27 1.82 -33.97
C TYR A 418 3.23 3.15 -34.70
N LYS A 419 3.39 4.26 -33.98
CA LYS A 419 3.34 5.61 -34.58
C LYS A 419 4.50 5.79 -35.56
N LYS A 420 4.24 6.36 -36.74
CA LYS A 420 5.30 6.84 -37.64
C LYS A 420 6.08 7.94 -36.92
N THR A 421 7.38 7.73 -36.69
CA THR A 421 8.23 8.76 -36.07
C THR A 421 8.44 9.90 -37.06
N LYS A 422 8.02 11.11 -36.71
CA LYS A 422 8.49 12.35 -37.35
C LYS A 422 9.90 12.65 -36.81
N SER A 423 10.82 13.07 -37.68
CA SER A 423 12.19 13.41 -37.31
C SER A 423 12.24 14.46 -36.19
N ASN A 424 13.26 14.39 -35.34
CA ASN A 424 13.40 15.23 -34.16
C ASN A 424 13.58 16.71 -34.53
N THR A 425 12.54 17.52 -34.36
CA THR A 425 12.67 18.99 -34.30
C THR A 425 12.67 19.44 -32.84
N LYS A 426 13.77 20.10 -32.42
CA LYS A 426 14.01 20.64 -31.08
C LYS A 426 12.86 21.57 -30.65
N LYS A 427 12.28 21.32 -29.46
CA LYS A 427 11.27 22.20 -28.84
C LYS A 427 11.94 23.49 -28.35
N LYS A 428 11.52 24.65 -28.88
CA LYS A 428 11.81 25.98 -28.32
C LYS A 428 10.99 26.19 -27.03
N THR A 429 11.65 26.57 -25.94
CA THR A 429 11.05 27.00 -24.67
C THR A 429 10.71 28.49 -24.70
N THR A 430 9.46 28.82 -24.41
CA THR A 430 8.93 30.19 -24.26
C THR A 430 9.24 30.74 -22.86
N THR A 431 9.99 31.85 -22.79
CA THR A 431 10.25 32.63 -21.56
C THR A 431 9.12 33.63 -21.29
N SER A 432 8.45 33.51 -20.13
CA SER A 432 7.47 34.48 -19.63
C SER A 432 8.15 35.75 -19.09
N LYS A 433 7.61 36.94 -19.42
CA LYS A 433 8.16 38.26 -19.07
C LYS A 433 7.88 38.75 -17.63
N SER A 434 7.37 37.91 -16.71
CA SER A 434 7.00 38.33 -15.35
C SER A 434 8.11 38.08 -14.31
N LEU A 435 8.32 39.05 -13.40
CA LEU A 435 9.23 38.94 -12.25
C LEU A 435 8.78 37.82 -11.27
N PRO A 436 9.69 36.95 -10.78
CA PRO A 436 9.35 35.87 -9.85
C PRO A 436 9.13 36.37 -8.41
N VAL A 437 8.14 35.80 -7.71
CA VAL A 437 7.87 36.11 -6.28
C VAL A 437 8.95 35.53 -5.38
N ILE A 438 9.52 36.33 -4.48
CA ILE A 438 10.57 35.91 -3.53
C ILE A 438 9.94 35.67 -2.15
N ASN A 439 10.08 34.46 -1.63
CA ASN A 439 9.58 34.06 -0.31
C ASN A 439 10.71 33.39 0.47
N GLY A 440 11.47 34.17 1.25
CA GLY A 440 12.65 33.69 1.97
C GLY A 440 13.64 33.03 1.01
N ASP A 441 13.89 31.72 1.18
CA ASP A 441 14.85 30.96 0.38
C ASP A 441 14.38 30.55 -1.04
N ARG A 442 13.16 30.92 -1.44
CA ARG A 442 12.54 30.51 -2.71
C ARG A 442 12.35 31.69 -3.65
N ILE A 443 12.67 31.46 -4.93
CA ILE A 443 12.39 32.36 -6.05
C ILE A 443 11.36 31.65 -6.94
N GLY A 444 10.13 32.14 -6.93
CA GLY A 444 8.97 31.46 -7.50
C GLY A 444 8.71 30.09 -6.85
N SER A 445 8.65 29.03 -7.66
CA SER A 445 8.40 27.67 -7.18
C SER A 445 9.66 26.89 -6.77
N LYS A 446 10.87 27.41 -7.05
CA LYS A 446 12.15 26.71 -6.79
C LYS A 446 12.97 27.38 -5.69
N LYS A 447 13.83 26.62 -4.99
CA LYS A 447 14.85 27.17 -4.08
C LYS A 447 15.92 27.91 -4.88
N CYS A 448 16.52 28.95 -4.30
CA CYS A 448 17.52 29.78 -4.99
C CYS A 448 18.69 28.95 -5.55
N GLU A 449 19.20 28.00 -4.78
CA GLU A 449 20.28 27.07 -5.18
C GLU A 449 19.96 26.20 -6.41
N ARG A 450 18.71 26.13 -6.85
CA ARG A 450 18.32 25.31 -8.02
C ARG A 450 18.32 26.07 -9.34
N TYR A 451 18.57 27.37 -9.32
CA TYR A 451 18.77 28.16 -10.53
C TYR A 451 20.23 28.12 -10.98
N SER A 452 20.47 28.27 -12.28
CA SER A 452 21.82 28.49 -12.80
C SER A 452 22.32 29.90 -12.44
N GLN A 453 23.63 30.11 -12.49
CA GLN A 453 24.25 31.38 -12.11
C GLN A 453 23.83 32.52 -13.06
N SER A 454 23.70 32.23 -14.36
CA SER A 454 23.19 33.18 -15.36
C SER A 454 21.71 33.53 -15.13
N GLU A 455 20.85 32.55 -14.81
CA GLU A 455 19.45 32.82 -14.46
C GLU A 455 19.34 33.70 -13.21
N LEU A 456 20.18 33.48 -12.19
CA LEU A 456 20.18 34.29 -10.97
C LEU A 456 20.70 35.71 -11.22
N TYR A 457 21.70 35.87 -12.08
CA TYR A 457 22.19 37.18 -12.51
C TYR A 457 21.09 37.98 -13.22
N ASP A 458 20.37 37.35 -14.15
CA ASP A 458 19.25 38.00 -14.85
C ASP A 458 18.11 38.36 -13.91
N ILE A 459 17.77 37.48 -12.95
CA ILE A 459 16.77 37.75 -11.92
C ILE A 459 17.22 38.92 -11.04
N ALA A 460 18.48 38.94 -10.59
CA ALA A 460 19.03 40.02 -9.76
C ALA A 460 19.06 41.37 -10.49
N LYS A 461 19.40 41.38 -11.79
CA LYS A 461 19.35 42.58 -12.65
C LYS A 461 17.92 43.09 -12.81
N ARG A 462 16.96 42.20 -13.03
CA ARG A 462 15.53 42.55 -13.12
C ARG A 462 14.95 43.03 -11.78
N LEU A 463 15.51 42.57 -10.65
CA LEU A 463 15.16 43.04 -9.31
C LEU A 463 15.86 44.35 -8.91
N GLY A 464 16.70 44.91 -9.78
CA GLY A 464 17.38 46.20 -9.55
C GLY A 464 18.58 46.13 -8.61
N ILE A 465 19.20 44.95 -8.45
CA ILE A 465 20.42 44.81 -7.64
C ILE A 465 21.60 45.34 -8.47
N VAL A 466 22.12 46.49 -8.08
CA VAL A 466 23.30 47.15 -8.68
C VAL A 466 24.61 46.56 -8.11
N ASN A 467 25.71 46.69 -8.86
CA ASN A 467 27.05 46.16 -8.54
C ASN A 467 27.19 44.62 -8.56
N ILE A 468 26.46 43.94 -9.44
CA ILE A 468 26.67 42.51 -9.75
C ILE A 468 27.40 42.35 -11.09
N LYS A 469 28.41 41.48 -11.14
CA LYS A 469 29.13 41.11 -12.37
C LYS A 469 28.57 39.80 -12.91
N PRO A 470 28.67 39.52 -14.22
CA PRO A 470 28.32 38.21 -14.79
C PRO A 470 29.13 37.05 -14.19
N THR A 471 30.23 37.35 -13.49
CA THR A 471 31.09 36.38 -12.78
C THR A 471 30.77 36.26 -11.29
N THR A 472 29.79 37.00 -10.75
CA THR A 472 29.43 36.93 -9.33
C THR A 472 28.92 35.54 -8.97
N SER A 473 29.41 35.00 -7.84
CA SER A 473 29.12 33.63 -7.43
C SER A 473 27.63 33.42 -7.10
N LYS A 474 27.17 32.19 -7.35
CA LYS A 474 25.79 31.77 -7.13
C LYS A 474 25.29 32.01 -5.71
N ASP A 475 26.14 31.75 -4.72
CA ASP A 475 25.79 31.94 -3.30
C ASP A 475 25.65 33.41 -2.94
N MET A 476 26.51 34.27 -3.51
CA MET A 476 26.45 35.71 -3.30
C MET A 476 25.19 36.32 -3.95
N LEU A 477 24.86 35.91 -5.18
CA LEU A 477 23.61 36.29 -5.86
C LEU A 477 22.38 35.85 -5.06
N CYS A 478 22.37 34.63 -4.53
CA CYS A 478 21.28 34.16 -3.68
C CYS A 478 21.13 34.95 -2.38
N LYS A 479 22.22 35.32 -1.71
CA LYS A 479 22.18 36.16 -0.50
C LYS A 479 21.60 37.55 -0.81
N MET A 480 22.01 38.16 -1.93
CA MET A 480 21.51 39.47 -2.35
C MET A 480 20.01 39.43 -2.69
N ILE A 481 19.56 38.41 -3.43
CA ILE A 481 18.13 38.24 -3.77
C ILE A 481 17.28 37.96 -2.52
N LYS A 482 17.80 37.18 -1.56
CA LYS A 482 17.11 36.92 -0.28
C LYS A 482 16.89 38.19 0.55
N LYS A 483 17.90 39.07 0.63
CA LYS A 483 17.79 40.35 1.36
C LYS A 483 16.61 41.19 0.87
N VAL A 484 16.39 41.23 -0.45
CA VAL A 484 15.25 41.91 -1.08
C VAL A 484 13.89 41.30 -0.65
N GLY A 485 13.85 40.00 -0.33
CA GLY A 485 12.65 39.30 0.10
C GLY A 485 12.35 39.34 1.61
N THR A 486 13.30 39.75 2.46
CA THR A 486 13.19 39.67 3.93
C THR A 486 12.89 40.99 4.65
N GLU A 487 12.89 42.15 3.99
CA GLU A 487 12.48 43.44 4.59
C GLU A 487 10.94 43.63 4.62
N LYS A 488 10.25 42.82 5.43
CA LYS A 488 8.85 43.05 5.83
C LYS A 488 8.70 42.93 7.35
N GLU A 489 9.10 43.98 8.07
CA GLU A 489 8.67 44.18 9.45
C GLU A 489 7.29 44.86 9.50
N GLN A 490 6.50 44.46 10.49
CA GLN A 490 5.09 44.78 10.69
C GLN A 490 4.86 46.29 10.79
N ILE A 491 4.15 46.87 9.82
CA ILE A 491 3.78 48.29 9.83
C ILE A 491 2.29 48.40 9.54
N ALA A 492 1.57 49.10 10.41
CA ALA A 492 0.18 49.51 10.20
C ALA A 492 0.10 50.28 8.88
N ALA A 493 -0.57 49.69 7.89
CA ALA A 493 -0.78 50.26 6.58
C ALA A 493 -2.27 50.55 6.40
N PHE A 494 -2.58 51.63 5.67
CA PHE A 494 -3.94 51.94 5.25
C PHE A 494 -3.99 52.11 3.73
N LYS A 495 -5.15 51.87 3.12
CA LYS A 495 -5.34 52.02 1.67
C LYS A 495 -6.06 53.33 1.38
N ASN A 496 -5.58 54.08 0.39
CA ASN A 496 -6.27 55.24 -0.18
C ASN A 496 -6.18 55.17 -1.71
N GLY A 497 -7.31 55.19 -2.40
CA GLY A 497 -7.38 55.16 -3.87
C GLY A 497 -6.62 53.99 -4.51
N GLY A 498 -6.76 52.77 -3.96
CA GLY A 498 -6.09 51.57 -4.48
C GLY A 498 -4.61 51.42 -4.10
N THR A 499 -3.97 52.46 -3.56
CA THR A 499 -2.56 52.43 -3.13
C THR A 499 -2.45 52.22 -1.62
N GLU A 500 -1.55 51.34 -1.18
CA GLU A 500 -1.30 51.06 0.23
C GLU A 500 -0.17 51.96 0.77
N TYR A 501 -0.48 52.74 1.80
CA TYR A 501 0.46 53.64 2.47
C TYR A 501 0.91 53.03 3.80
N ARG A 502 2.23 52.87 3.97
CA ARG A 502 2.85 52.37 5.20
C ARG A 502 3.34 53.53 6.06
N LEU A 503 3.10 53.46 7.37
CA LEU A 503 3.49 54.50 8.32
C LEU A 503 4.81 54.17 9.01
N THR A 504 5.91 54.84 8.65
CA THR A 504 7.26 54.54 9.14
C THR A 504 7.97 55.76 9.72
N GLY A 505 9.08 55.55 10.42
CA GLY A 505 9.85 56.63 11.06
C GLY A 505 9.14 57.25 12.27
N SER A 506 9.82 58.16 12.97
CA SER A 506 9.30 58.82 14.18
C SER A 506 9.66 60.31 14.20
N GLY A 507 8.82 61.14 14.82
CA GLY A 507 9.04 62.58 14.97
C GLY A 507 9.21 63.29 13.63
N LYS A 508 10.25 64.14 13.49
CA LYS A 508 10.54 64.88 12.24
C LYS A 508 10.85 63.97 11.03
N LYS A 509 11.13 62.69 11.26
CA LYS A 509 11.38 61.67 10.22
C LYS A 509 10.15 60.80 9.92
N PHE A 510 8.98 61.10 10.48
CA PHE A 510 7.75 60.35 10.23
C PHE A 510 7.35 60.41 8.75
N ARG A 511 7.03 59.24 8.16
CA ARG A 511 6.73 59.03 6.75
C ARG A 511 5.35 58.40 6.57
N VAL A 512 4.64 58.88 5.56
CA VAL A 512 3.41 58.26 5.04
C VAL A 512 3.73 57.73 3.65
N GLY A 513 3.86 56.41 3.53
CA GLY A 513 4.42 55.75 2.35
C GLY A 513 5.91 56.07 2.18
N LYS A 514 6.32 56.49 0.97
CA LYS A 514 7.72 56.77 0.66
C LYS A 514 8.17 58.19 1.06
N LYS A 515 7.25 59.14 1.21
CA LYS A 515 7.53 60.56 1.50
C LYS A 515 7.41 60.89 2.99
N LEU A 516 8.17 61.88 3.45
CA LEU A 516 8.04 62.46 4.81
C LEU A 516 6.68 63.14 4.97
N ALA A 517 6.04 63.01 6.14
CA ALA A 517 4.72 63.56 6.40
C ALA A 517 4.67 65.08 6.18
N LYS A 518 5.74 65.80 6.55
CA LYS A 518 5.88 67.26 6.32
C LYS A 518 5.81 67.68 4.85
N LEU A 519 6.10 66.77 3.91
CA LEU A 519 6.10 67.05 2.47
C LEU A 519 4.71 66.92 1.84
N TYR A 520 3.72 66.37 2.54
CA TYR A 520 2.34 66.31 2.05
C TYR A 520 1.62 67.64 2.27
N THR A 521 0.57 67.92 1.49
CA THR A 521 -0.29 69.08 1.73
C THR A 521 -1.11 68.88 3.02
N LYS A 522 -1.60 69.97 3.62
CA LYS A 522 -2.48 69.88 4.80
C LYS A 522 -3.74 69.08 4.49
N ALA A 523 -4.32 69.26 3.31
CA ALA A 523 -5.50 68.52 2.84
C ALA A 523 -5.25 67.01 2.74
N ASP A 524 -4.10 66.59 2.19
CA ASP A 524 -3.74 65.17 2.08
C ASP A 524 -3.59 64.52 3.46
N LEU A 525 -2.93 65.21 4.40
CA LEU A 525 -2.75 64.71 5.76
C LEU A 525 -4.09 64.58 6.51
N ILE A 526 -5.00 65.54 6.36
CA ILE A 526 -6.37 65.45 6.90
C ILE A 526 -7.10 64.25 6.31
N ARG A 527 -6.99 64.03 4.99
CA ARG A 527 -7.62 62.89 4.30
C ARG A 527 -7.09 61.55 4.83
N PHE A 528 -5.77 61.40 4.95
CA PHE A 528 -5.16 60.18 5.48
C PHE A 528 -5.54 59.91 6.93
N ALA A 529 -5.59 60.95 7.75
CA ALA A 529 -5.95 60.81 9.15
C ALA A 529 -7.44 60.51 9.38
N LYS A 530 -8.35 61.05 8.54
CA LYS A 530 -9.77 60.63 8.52
C LYS A 530 -9.91 59.14 8.21
N ILE A 531 -9.16 58.62 7.24
CA ILE A 531 -9.14 57.18 6.92
C ILE A 531 -8.64 56.35 8.12
N MET A 532 -7.65 56.86 8.85
CA MET A 532 -7.15 56.24 10.07
C MET A 532 -8.04 56.43 11.31
N LYS A 533 -9.18 57.13 11.19
CA LYS A 533 -10.08 57.49 12.30
C LYS A 533 -9.39 58.29 13.42
N VAL A 534 -8.43 59.14 13.06
CA VAL A 534 -7.74 60.04 14.01
C VAL A 534 -8.56 61.34 14.14
N SER A 535 -8.83 61.79 15.37
CA SER A 535 -9.57 63.04 15.60
C SER A 535 -8.71 64.28 15.31
N ILE A 536 -9.13 65.06 14.31
CA ILE A 536 -8.46 66.29 13.87
C ILE A 536 -9.47 67.43 13.82
N ASN A 537 -9.03 68.63 14.22
CA ASN A 537 -9.75 69.88 14.06
C ASN A 537 -9.11 70.68 12.91
N GLU A 538 -9.89 71.46 12.16
CA GLU A 538 -9.44 72.21 10.98
C GLU A 538 -8.34 73.24 11.29
N LYS A 539 -8.25 73.68 12.55
CA LYS A 539 -7.20 74.57 13.06
C LYS A 539 -5.84 73.88 13.28
N ASN A 540 -5.73 72.55 13.20
CA ASN A 540 -4.45 71.85 13.37
C ASN A 540 -3.48 72.14 12.21
N ASP A 541 -2.21 72.41 12.52
CA ASP A 541 -1.14 72.53 11.51
C ASP A 541 -0.64 71.14 11.04
N LYS A 542 0.18 71.13 9.98
CA LYS A 542 0.67 69.89 9.35
C LYS A 542 1.46 69.00 10.32
N ASP A 543 2.29 69.60 11.17
CA ASP A 543 3.13 68.88 12.11
C ASP A 543 2.32 68.27 13.25
N THR A 544 1.27 68.96 13.73
CA THR A 544 0.37 68.42 14.74
C THR A 544 -0.46 67.26 14.20
N ILE A 545 -0.91 67.34 12.94
CA ILE A 545 -1.62 66.22 12.29
C ILE A 545 -0.70 65.00 12.16
N ALA A 546 0.53 65.19 11.70
CA ALA A 546 1.52 64.12 11.59
C ALA A 546 1.82 63.47 12.96
N LYS A 547 2.02 64.27 14.01
CA LYS A 547 2.22 63.76 15.39
C LYS A 547 1.01 62.97 15.90
N LYS A 548 -0.22 63.40 15.59
CA LYS A 548 -1.44 62.67 15.98
C LYS A 548 -1.56 61.32 15.26
N MET A 549 -1.24 61.26 13.96
CA MET A 549 -1.20 60.01 13.20
C MET A 549 -0.12 59.05 13.73
N GLU A 550 1.05 59.57 14.11
CA GLU A 550 2.12 58.80 14.74
C GLU A 550 1.69 58.23 16.11
N LYS A 551 1.04 59.06 16.95
CA LYS A 551 0.52 58.61 18.25
C LYS A 551 -0.51 57.50 18.09
N GLU A 552 -1.41 57.58 17.12
CA GLU A 552 -2.43 56.55 16.89
C GLU A 552 -1.83 55.23 16.38
N ARG A 553 -0.81 55.29 15.50
CA ARG A 553 0.01 54.12 15.15
C ARG A 553 0.62 53.47 16.40
N ASN A 554 1.20 54.27 17.29
CA ASN A 554 1.83 53.76 18.50
C ASN A 554 0.82 53.15 19.48
N LYS A 555 -0.41 53.69 19.58
CA LYS A 555 -1.50 53.07 20.37
C LYS A 555 -1.92 51.70 19.83
N LEU A 556 -2.05 51.56 18.51
CA LEU A 556 -2.35 50.27 17.87
C LEU A 556 -1.23 49.24 18.11
N SER A 557 0.02 49.69 18.04
CA SER A 557 1.20 48.86 18.37
C SER A 557 1.30 48.49 19.86
N ASN A 558 0.83 49.35 20.77
CA ASN A 558 0.92 49.14 22.21
C ASN A 558 -0.27 48.36 22.78
N LYS A 559 -1.47 48.43 22.17
CA LYS A 559 -2.62 47.56 22.50
C LYS A 559 -2.33 46.08 22.18
N ALA A 560 -1.47 45.81 21.20
CA ALA A 560 -0.94 44.48 20.90
C ALA A 560 0.10 43.98 21.92
N LYS A 561 0.76 44.88 22.67
CA LYS A 561 1.77 44.55 23.70
C LYS A 561 1.22 44.58 25.14
N ALA A 562 0.12 45.30 25.41
CA ALA A 562 -0.53 45.41 26.73
C ALA A 562 -1.51 44.26 27.08
N ASN A 563 -1.86 43.39 26.13
CA ASN A 563 -2.61 42.15 26.39
C ASN A 563 -1.72 40.98 26.82
N ALA A 564 -0.40 41.18 26.91
CA ALA A 564 0.58 40.17 27.33
C ALA A 564 1.16 40.41 28.74
N ALA A 565 0.72 41.45 29.46
CA ALA A 565 1.19 41.73 30.82
C ALA A 565 0.13 42.50 31.65
N LYS A 566 -0.57 41.82 32.56
CA LYS A 566 -1.22 42.48 33.71
C LYS A 566 -0.87 41.77 35.03
N PRO A 567 -0.68 42.51 36.15
CA PRO A 567 -0.30 41.97 37.47
C PRO A 567 -1.49 41.50 38.34
N LYS A 568 -1.15 40.81 39.45
CA LYS A 568 -2.03 40.07 40.40
C LYS A 568 -2.88 40.95 41.36
N PRO A 569 -4.06 40.47 41.85
CA PRO A 569 -4.82 41.08 42.96
C PRO A 569 -4.41 40.63 44.41
N LYS A 570 -4.82 41.42 45.43
CA LYS A 570 -4.64 41.25 46.91
C LYS A 570 -5.80 40.42 47.57
N PRO A 571 -5.73 40.01 48.87
CA PRO A 571 -6.17 38.68 49.34
C PRO A 571 -7.62 38.53 49.81
N VAL A 572 -8.43 37.85 49.01
CA VAL A 572 -9.45 36.90 49.49
C VAL A 572 -8.71 35.62 49.89
N ASN A 573 -9.11 34.88 50.95
CA ASN A 573 -8.40 33.70 51.51
C ASN A 573 -7.64 32.91 50.41
N LYS A 574 -6.39 33.35 50.15
CA LYS A 574 -5.76 33.13 48.84
C LYS A 574 -5.48 31.67 48.67
N LYS A 575 -5.30 30.93 49.77
CA LYS A 575 -5.07 29.50 49.73
C LYS A 575 -6.33 28.75 49.27
N ALA A 576 -7.51 29.05 49.81
CA ALA A 576 -8.75 28.36 49.46
C ALA A 576 -9.22 28.69 48.03
N GLU A 577 -9.17 29.96 47.63
CA GLU A 577 -9.59 30.39 46.30
C GLU A 577 -8.57 29.99 45.22
N MET A 578 -7.26 30.11 45.49
CA MET A 578 -6.22 29.65 44.58
C MET A 578 -6.16 28.11 44.52
N MET A 579 -6.55 27.39 45.57
CA MET A 579 -6.72 25.93 45.53
C MET A 579 -7.94 25.55 44.69
N LYS A 580 -9.09 26.22 44.84
CA LYS A 580 -10.26 26.05 43.95
C LYS A 580 -9.91 26.39 42.50
N MET A 581 -9.21 27.49 42.23
CA MET A 581 -8.73 27.84 40.88
C MET A 581 -7.70 26.86 40.33
N LYS A 582 -6.78 26.34 41.15
CA LYS A 582 -5.81 25.29 40.72
C LYS A 582 -6.52 23.98 40.42
N ILE A 583 -7.52 23.59 41.22
CA ILE A 583 -8.33 22.39 40.98
C ILE A 583 -9.16 22.59 39.70
N ALA A 584 -9.80 23.74 39.52
CA ALA A 584 -10.56 24.06 38.31
C ALA A 584 -9.66 24.12 37.07
N ALA A 585 -8.47 24.73 37.15
CA ALA A 585 -7.49 24.78 36.08
C ALA A 585 -6.93 23.37 35.76
N LYS A 586 -6.69 22.53 36.77
CA LYS A 586 -6.25 21.13 36.59
C LYS A 586 -7.36 20.28 35.96
N LYS A 587 -8.63 20.44 36.38
CA LYS A 587 -9.80 19.80 35.76
C LYS A 587 -9.93 20.22 34.29
N THR A 588 -9.88 21.53 34.01
CA THR A 588 -9.96 22.09 32.65
C THR A 588 -8.82 21.58 31.76
N LYS A 589 -7.59 21.56 32.27
CA LYS A 589 -6.42 21.02 31.56
C LYS A 589 -6.56 19.52 31.29
N ASN A 590 -7.07 18.75 32.25
CA ASN A 590 -7.31 17.32 32.08
C ASN A 590 -8.42 17.04 31.06
N GLU A 591 -9.49 17.83 31.04
CA GLU A 591 -10.56 17.73 30.04
C GLU A 591 -10.08 18.09 28.64
N LEU A 592 -9.27 19.15 28.50
CA LEU A 592 -8.65 19.53 27.24
C LEU A 592 -7.70 18.42 26.74
N ASN A 593 -6.86 17.88 27.63
CA ASN A 593 -5.98 16.76 27.30
C ASN A 593 -6.78 15.51 26.90
N LYS A 594 -7.91 15.22 27.57
CA LYS A 594 -8.78 14.09 27.23
C LYS A 594 -9.45 14.30 25.86
N LYS A 595 -9.96 15.50 25.57
CA LYS A 595 -10.52 15.85 24.25
C LYS A 595 -9.47 15.74 23.13
N GLU A 596 -8.27 16.27 23.36
CA GLU A 596 -7.17 16.17 22.40
C GLU A 596 -6.76 14.71 22.19
N MET A 597 -6.70 13.92 23.25
CA MET A 597 -6.41 12.50 23.15
C MET A 597 -7.49 11.75 22.36
N LEU A 598 -8.78 11.99 22.62
CA LEU A 598 -9.88 11.39 21.84
C LEU A 598 -9.75 11.75 20.35
N LYS A 599 -9.35 12.98 20.02
CA LYS A 599 -9.06 13.40 18.65
C LYS A 599 -7.87 12.65 18.05
N ARG A 600 -6.76 12.51 18.79
CA ARG A 600 -5.56 11.74 18.37
C ARG A 600 -5.89 10.25 18.17
N ARG A 601 -6.80 9.70 18.96
CA ARG A 601 -7.25 8.30 18.89
C ARG A 601 -8.40 8.08 17.89
N GLY A 602 -8.94 9.14 17.27
CA GLY A 602 -10.01 9.04 16.28
C GLY A 602 -11.38 8.65 16.87
N LEU A 603 -11.69 9.08 18.08
CA LEU A 603 -12.92 8.74 18.81
C LEU A 603 -13.93 9.90 18.87
N THR A 604 -13.71 10.98 18.12
CA THR A 604 -14.68 12.09 17.99
C THR A 604 -15.71 11.80 16.90
N ASN A 605 -16.85 12.47 16.91
CA ASN A 605 -17.90 12.25 15.91
C ASN A 605 -17.41 12.47 14.48
N GLU A 606 -16.61 13.53 14.28
CA GLU A 606 -16.10 13.95 12.97
C GLU A 606 -14.99 13.02 12.47
N THR A 607 -14.20 12.45 13.40
CA THR A 607 -13.18 11.45 13.05
C THR A 607 -13.83 10.12 12.71
N ILE A 608 -14.75 9.64 13.55
CA ILE A 608 -15.52 8.43 13.30
C ILE A 608 -16.30 8.53 11.98
N LYS A 609 -16.94 9.66 11.70
CA LYS A 609 -17.68 9.89 10.44
C LYS A 609 -16.78 9.77 9.22
N ARG A 610 -15.60 10.39 9.26
CA ARG A 610 -14.61 10.29 8.16
C ARG A 610 -14.11 8.86 8.01
N ASP A 611 -13.74 8.21 9.12
CA ASP A 611 -13.25 6.84 9.10
C ASP A 611 -14.30 5.88 8.52
N ILE A 612 -15.59 6.02 8.88
CA ILE A 612 -16.66 5.18 8.32
C ILE A 612 -16.80 5.42 6.81
N ILE A 613 -16.76 6.66 6.33
CA ILE A 613 -16.84 6.98 4.89
C ILE A 613 -15.65 6.36 4.14
N ASP A 614 -14.45 6.48 4.71
CA ASP A 614 -13.23 5.92 4.13
C ASP A 614 -13.28 4.39 4.09
N LEU A 615 -13.76 3.75 5.16
CA LEU A 615 -13.91 2.30 5.30
C LEU A 615 -15.03 1.72 4.41
N TYR A 616 -16.13 2.45 4.22
CA TYR A 616 -17.11 2.10 3.19
C TYR A 616 -16.46 2.18 1.80
N GLY A 617 -15.67 3.22 1.57
CA GLY A 617 -14.95 3.43 0.33
C GLY A 617 -15.81 4.05 -0.77
N LYS A 618 -15.13 4.62 -1.79
CA LYS A 618 -15.76 5.41 -2.85
C LYS A 618 -16.84 4.64 -3.62
N MET A 619 -16.61 3.36 -3.91
CA MET A 619 -17.54 2.52 -4.68
C MET A 619 -18.82 2.23 -3.88
N TRP A 620 -18.69 1.86 -2.60
CA TRP A 620 -19.84 1.64 -1.72
C TRP A 620 -20.68 2.91 -1.58
N MET A 621 -20.02 4.04 -1.32
CA MET A 621 -20.71 5.33 -1.19
C MET A 621 -21.38 5.73 -2.51
N LYS A 622 -20.70 5.58 -3.65
CA LYS A 622 -21.30 5.87 -4.96
C LYS A 622 -22.55 5.02 -5.23
N LYS A 623 -22.51 3.73 -4.86
CA LYS A 623 -23.59 2.78 -5.15
C LYS A 623 -24.77 2.88 -4.18
N TYR A 624 -24.50 3.04 -2.88
CA TYR A 624 -25.54 2.88 -1.85
C TYR A 624 -25.90 4.15 -1.08
N LYS A 625 -25.19 5.29 -1.26
CA LYS A 625 -25.44 6.53 -0.51
C LYS A 625 -26.92 6.94 -0.46
N ASN A 626 -27.67 6.70 -1.55
CA ASN A 626 -29.07 7.11 -1.63
C ASN A 626 -30.02 6.14 -0.90
N VAL A 627 -29.65 4.86 -0.76
CA VAL A 627 -30.49 3.80 -0.13
C VAL A 627 -30.09 3.47 1.30
N MET A 628 -28.90 3.91 1.72
CA MET A 628 -28.39 3.73 3.07
C MET A 628 -28.96 4.80 4.00
N GLU A 629 -29.04 4.47 5.29
CA GLU A 629 -29.39 5.43 6.32
C GLU A 629 -28.33 6.56 6.40
N PRO A 630 -28.70 7.74 6.96
CA PRO A 630 -27.74 8.81 7.18
C PRO A 630 -26.54 8.33 7.98
N ILE A 631 -25.35 8.75 7.54
CA ILE A 631 -24.07 8.32 8.12
C ILE A 631 -23.96 8.61 9.63
N ASP A 632 -24.69 9.61 10.14
CA ASP A 632 -24.69 9.97 11.56
C ASP A 632 -25.31 8.86 12.44
N LYS A 633 -26.23 8.05 11.91
CA LYS A 633 -26.70 6.83 12.61
C LYS A 633 -25.61 5.78 12.73
N ASP A 634 -24.81 5.62 11.68
CA ASP A 634 -23.64 4.73 11.70
C ASP A 634 -22.56 5.23 12.66
N VAL A 635 -22.38 6.55 12.80
CA VAL A 635 -21.49 7.12 13.82
C VAL A 635 -21.95 6.74 15.23
N ASN A 636 -23.25 6.82 15.51
CA ASN A 636 -23.79 6.43 16.81
C ASN A 636 -23.66 4.93 17.07
N ARG A 637 -23.99 4.09 16.08
CA ARG A 637 -23.83 2.63 16.18
C ARG A 637 -22.36 2.25 16.38
N MET A 638 -21.44 2.91 15.70
CA MET A 638 -20.00 2.68 15.83
C MET A 638 -19.52 2.91 17.26
N LYS A 639 -19.99 3.97 17.93
CA LYS A 639 -19.63 4.24 19.33
C LYS A 639 -20.10 3.13 20.26
N VAL A 640 -21.33 2.64 20.08
CA VAL A 640 -21.89 1.56 20.89
C VAL A 640 -21.08 0.28 20.71
N GLU A 641 -20.79 -0.10 19.46
CA GLU A 641 -20.02 -1.31 19.15
C GLU A 641 -18.56 -1.21 19.63
N LEU A 642 -17.91 -0.05 19.47
CA LEU A 642 -16.57 0.18 20.00
C LEU A 642 -16.55 0.06 21.52
N ASN A 643 -17.53 0.65 22.23
CA ASN A 643 -17.63 0.52 23.68
C ASN A 643 -17.82 -0.94 24.11
N LYS A 644 -18.62 -1.72 23.38
CA LYS A 644 -18.81 -3.15 23.62
C LYS A 644 -17.51 -3.94 23.44
N ARG A 645 -16.78 -3.70 22.34
CA ARG A 645 -15.49 -4.35 22.10
C ARG A 645 -14.42 -3.98 23.12
N ILE A 646 -14.40 -2.73 23.58
CA ILE A 646 -13.49 -2.28 24.63
C ILE A 646 -13.76 -3.03 25.94
N ARG A 647 -15.04 -3.17 26.35
CA ARG A 647 -15.41 -3.91 27.56
C ARG A 647 -15.05 -5.40 27.48
N ASN A 648 -15.23 -6.00 26.31
CA ASN A 648 -14.98 -7.43 26.12
C ASN A 648 -13.49 -7.78 25.95
N ASN A 649 -12.58 -6.81 25.95
CA ASN A 649 -11.14 -7.03 25.79
C ASN A 649 -10.32 -6.33 26.91
N PRO A 650 -10.52 -6.69 28.19
CA PRO A 650 -9.89 -6.00 29.31
C PRO A 650 -8.36 -6.17 29.35
N ASN A 651 -7.83 -7.23 28.73
CA ASN A 651 -6.40 -7.54 28.74
C ASN A 651 -5.56 -6.68 27.78
N ILE A 652 -6.18 -5.85 26.93
CA ILE A 652 -5.45 -4.99 26.00
C ILE A 652 -4.90 -3.77 26.74
N ARG A 653 -3.57 -3.59 26.65
CA ARG A 653 -2.87 -2.48 27.31
C ARG A 653 -3.41 -1.12 26.84
N THR A 654 -3.93 -0.34 27.79
CA THR A 654 -4.46 1.00 27.56
C THR A 654 -3.46 2.09 27.91
N ASP A 655 -3.76 3.33 27.50
CA ASP A 655 -3.05 4.48 28.01
C ASP A 655 -3.27 4.63 29.52
N LYS A 656 -2.20 4.53 30.31
CA LYS A 656 -2.25 4.54 31.78
C LYS A 656 -2.94 5.80 32.36
N ARG A 657 -2.99 6.92 31.62
CA ARG A 657 -3.55 8.20 32.12
C ARG A 657 -5.04 8.35 31.83
N PHE A 658 -5.55 7.71 30.77
CA PHE A 658 -6.91 7.96 30.28
C PHE A 658 -7.72 6.70 30.00
N GLY A 659 -7.13 5.51 30.09
CA GLY A 659 -7.82 4.23 29.88
C GLY A 659 -8.28 3.97 28.45
N ILE A 660 -7.70 4.66 27.45
CA ILE A 660 -8.09 4.52 26.04
C ILE A 660 -7.09 3.66 25.28
N PHE A 661 -7.60 2.82 24.37
CA PHE A 661 -6.82 1.88 23.58
C PHE A 661 -5.90 2.59 22.56
N PRO A 662 -4.81 1.93 22.11
CA PRO A 662 -3.99 2.44 21.02
C PRO A 662 -4.81 2.64 19.73
N LYS A 663 -4.43 3.65 18.94
CA LYS A 663 -5.13 3.99 17.68
C LYS A 663 -5.21 2.80 16.72
N ALA A 664 -4.12 2.03 16.59
CA ALA A 664 -4.08 0.87 15.71
C ALA A 664 -5.14 -0.19 16.06
N VAL A 665 -5.41 -0.39 17.36
CA VAL A 665 -6.43 -1.33 17.85
C VAL A 665 -7.83 -0.79 17.55
N ILE A 666 -8.07 0.49 17.82
CA ILE A 666 -9.35 1.16 17.52
C ILE A 666 -9.65 1.10 16.02
N ASP A 667 -8.65 1.37 15.18
CA ASP A 667 -8.80 1.33 13.72
C ASP A 667 -9.05 -0.11 13.22
N ALA A 668 -8.45 -1.12 13.86
CA ALA A 668 -8.75 -2.53 13.57
C ALA A 668 -10.21 -2.88 13.90
N PHE A 669 -10.70 -2.46 15.07
CA PHE A 669 -12.11 -2.65 15.43
C PHE A 669 -13.06 -1.93 14.46
N LYS A 670 -12.77 -0.69 14.08
CA LYS A 670 -13.59 0.03 13.10
C LYS A 670 -13.64 -0.71 11.76
N ARG A 671 -12.51 -1.21 11.25
CA ARG A 671 -12.44 -2.02 10.02
C ARG A 671 -13.34 -3.25 10.13
N GLU A 672 -13.27 -3.97 11.23
CA GLU A 672 -14.07 -5.17 11.46
C GLU A 672 -15.58 -4.86 11.55
N ILE A 673 -15.98 -3.83 12.31
CA ILE A 673 -17.39 -3.38 12.42
C ILE A 673 -17.94 -2.99 11.04
N VAL A 674 -17.24 -2.11 10.31
CA VAL A 674 -17.71 -1.65 9.00
C VAL A 674 -17.74 -2.81 8.01
N GLY A 675 -16.77 -3.73 8.06
CA GLY A 675 -16.78 -4.96 7.30
C GLY A 675 -18.04 -5.79 7.56
N MET A 676 -18.41 -6.03 8.82
CA MET A 676 -19.65 -6.72 9.19
C MET A 676 -20.89 -6.00 8.67
N TRP A 677 -20.99 -4.68 8.85
CA TRP A 677 -22.13 -3.89 8.35
C TRP A 677 -22.27 -3.96 6.83
N LYS A 678 -21.15 -3.86 6.09
CA LYS A 678 -21.16 -4.05 4.63
C LYS A 678 -21.76 -5.41 4.29
N MET A 679 -21.36 -6.45 4.99
CA MET A 679 -21.82 -7.82 4.76
C MET A 679 -23.29 -8.04 5.11
N GLU A 680 -23.77 -7.49 6.24
CA GLU A 680 -25.18 -7.55 6.67
C GLU A 680 -26.09 -6.78 5.71
N ARG A 681 -25.68 -5.58 5.31
CA ARG A 681 -26.56 -4.63 4.62
C ARG A 681 -26.53 -4.78 3.10
N ARG A 682 -25.48 -5.38 2.53
CA ARG A 682 -25.28 -5.51 1.06
C ARG A 682 -26.50 -6.09 0.35
N GLY A 683 -27.08 -7.17 0.89
CA GLY A 683 -28.26 -7.81 0.29
C GLY A 683 -29.45 -6.86 0.23
N LYS A 684 -29.78 -6.23 1.37
CA LYS A 684 -30.86 -5.24 1.49
C LYS A 684 -30.65 -4.04 0.57
N PHE A 685 -29.47 -3.42 0.61
CA PHE A 685 -29.18 -2.24 -0.20
C PHE A 685 -29.15 -2.55 -1.69
N ASN A 686 -28.68 -3.73 -2.11
CA ASN A 686 -28.82 -4.15 -3.51
C ASN A 686 -30.29 -4.20 -3.93
N LYS A 687 -31.17 -4.81 -3.15
CA LYS A 687 -32.62 -4.83 -3.43
C LYS A 687 -33.18 -3.41 -3.57
N GLU A 688 -32.84 -2.51 -2.66
CA GLU A 688 -33.35 -1.13 -2.69
C GLU A 688 -32.82 -0.29 -3.86
N VAL A 689 -31.54 -0.46 -4.24
CA VAL A 689 -30.97 0.19 -5.43
C VAL A 689 -31.72 -0.27 -6.68
N ILE A 690 -32.04 -1.56 -6.77
CA ILE A 690 -32.80 -2.13 -7.89
C ILE A 690 -34.19 -1.50 -7.92
N LYS A 691 -34.92 -1.53 -6.80
CA LYS A 691 -36.28 -0.97 -6.72
C LYS A 691 -36.35 0.50 -7.16
N ARG A 692 -35.33 1.31 -6.83
CA ARG A 692 -35.26 2.72 -7.26
C ARG A 692 -34.95 2.91 -8.74
N ASN A 693 -34.08 2.08 -9.31
CA ASN A 693 -33.60 2.24 -10.69
C ASN A 693 -34.45 1.49 -11.74
N LEU A 694 -35.57 0.89 -11.34
CA LEU A 694 -36.44 0.14 -12.26
C LEU A 694 -37.26 1.04 -13.17
N ASN A 695 -37.37 0.65 -14.44
CA ASN A 695 -38.24 1.29 -15.41
C ASN A 695 -39.70 0.81 -15.22
N LEU A 696 -40.55 1.71 -14.72
CA LEU A 696 -41.97 1.46 -14.45
C LEU A 696 -42.91 1.84 -15.61
N ARG A 697 -42.36 2.28 -16.76
CA ARG A 697 -43.16 2.60 -17.95
C ARG A 697 -44.03 1.40 -18.34
N ASN A 698 -45.32 1.60 -18.61
CA ASN A 698 -46.29 0.53 -18.93
C ASN A 698 -46.54 -0.49 -17.80
N VAL A 699 -46.27 -0.13 -16.53
CA VAL A 699 -46.74 -0.89 -15.36
C VAL A 699 -47.88 -0.11 -14.69
N PRO A 700 -49.09 -0.69 -14.56
CA PRO A 700 -50.22 -0.05 -13.88
C PRO A 700 -49.85 0.42 -12.48
N ASN A 701 -50.31 1.61 -12.07
CA ASN A 701 -49.97 2.22 -10.78
C ASN A 701 -50.16 1.27 -9.60
N ARG A 702 -51.31 0.58 -9.55
CA ARG A 702 -51.67 -0.41 -8.52
C ARG A 702 -50.68 -1.57 -8.40
N LEU A 703 -49.99 -1.94 -9.48
CA LEU A 703 -49.08 -3.08 -9.54
C LEU A 703 -47.60 -2.70 -9.34
N ARG A 704 -47.25 -1.40 -9.31
CA ARG A 704 -45.85 -0.95 -9.30
C ARG A 704 -45.04 -1.48 -8.11
N ASN A 705 -45.63 -1.51 -6.91
CA ASN A 705 -44.94 -2.00 -5.71
C ASN A 705 -44.74 -3.52 -5.75
N SER A 706 -45.77 -4.26 -6.19
CA SER A 706 -45.68 -5.72 -6.40
C SER A 706 -44.61 -6.07 -7.44
N TYR A 707 -44.58 -5.32 -8.56
CA TYR A 707 -43.57 -5.48 -9.60
C TYR A 707 -42.15 -5.20 -9.09
N LYS A 708 -41.94 -4.09 -8.37
CA LYS A 708 -40.64 -3.75 -7.75
C LYS A 708 -40.13 -4.88 -6.84
N ASN A 709 -41.01 -5.46 -6.02
CA ASN A 709 -40.65 -6.56 -5.13
C ASN A 709 -40.35 -7.85 -5.89
N ALA A 710 -41.11 -8.16 -6.94
CA ALA A 710 -40.90 -9.35 -7.76
C ALA A 710 -39.55 -9.31 -8.51
N VAL A 711 -39.20 -8.16 -9.11
CA VAL A 711 -37.88 -7.99 -9.76
C VAL A 711 -36.77 -8.06 -8.73
N ALA A 712 -36.92 -7.41 -7.57
CA ALA A 712 -35.90 -7.46 -6.52
C ALA A 712 -35.63 -8.91 -6.05
N ASN A 713 -36.69 -9.72 -5.89
CA ASN A 713 -36.58 -11.13 -5.53
C ASN A 713 -35.97 -11.96 -6.66
N PHE A 714 -36.41 -11.75 -7.92
CA PHE A 714 -35.83 -12.39 -9.10
C PHE A 714 -34.33 -12.13 -9.23
N ALA A 715 -33.91 -10.87 -9.10
CA ALA A 715 -32.51 -10.46 -9.17
C ALA A 715 -31.66 -11.05 -8.04
N THR A 716 -32.24 -11.36 -6.88
CA THR A 716 -31.53 -12.04 -5.79
C THR A 716 -31.59 -13.57 -5.84
N SER A 717 -32.54 -14.15 -6.57
CA SER A 717 -32.71 -15.60 -6.72
C SER A 717 -31.76 -16.25 -7.74
N LYS A 718 -31.26 -15.49 -8.73
CA LYS A 718 -30.24 -15.99 -9.66
C LYS A 718 -28.88 -16.04 -8.95
N ILE A 719 -28.40 -17.26 -8.78
CA ILE A 719 -27.15 -17.62 -8.10
C ILE A 719 -25.96 -16.91 -8.78
N GLY A 720 -25.34 -15.98 -8.05
CA GLY A 720 -24.19 -15.21 -8.47
C GLY A 720 -24.49 -13.72 -8.44
N ASN A 721 -23.62 -12.93 -7.81
CA ASN A 721 -23.73 -11.47 -7.61
C ASN A 721 -23.87 -10.61 -8.89
N ASN A 722 -24.22 -11.19 -10.05
CA ASN A 722 -24.41 -10.52 -11.32
C ASN A 722 -25.88 -10.14 -11.47
N PHE A 723 -26.12 -8.82 -11.50
CA PHE A 723 -27.44 -8.25 -11.76
C PHE A 723 -27.98 -8.73 -13.13
N PRO A 724 -29.26 -9.13 -13.24
CA PRO A 724 -29.84 -9.49 -14.53
C PRO A 724 -29.76 -8.31 -15.50
N GLY A 725 -29.25 -8.55 -16.71
CA GLY A 725 -29.13 -7.50 -17.73
C GLY A 725 -30.49 -6.90 -18.10
N LYS A 726 -30.52 -5.70 -18.66
CA LYS A 726 -31.76 -4.98 -19.05
C LYS A 726 -32.74 -5.88 -19.82
N LYS A 727 -32.24 -6.65 -20.80
CA LYS A 727 -33.03 -7.63 -21.57
C LYS A 727 -33.69 -8.71 -20.71
N GLN A 728 -33.01 -9.18 -19.66
CA GLN A 728 -33.55 -10.20 -18.74
C GLN A 728 -34.63 -9.60 -17.83
N VAL A 729 -34.44 -8.35 -17.39
CA VAL A 729 -35.44 -7.61 -16.62
C VAL A 729 -36.67 -7.30 -17.48
N ASP A 730 -36.48 -6.89 -18.74
CA ASP A 730 -37.57 -6.63 -19.68
C ASP A 730 -38.33 -7.91 -20.06
N LYS A 731 -37.63 -9.04 -20.26
CA LYS A 731 -38.26 -10.35 -20.46
C LYS A 731 -39.06 -10.78 -19.22
N PHE A 732 -38.49 -10.63 -18.03
CA PHE A 732 -39.19 -10.90 -16.78
C PHE A 732 -40.42 -10.02 -16.64
N LYS A 733 -40.32 -8.73 -16.98
CA LYS A 733 -41.44 -7.77 -16.96
C LYS A 733 -42.59 -8.21 -17.85
N LYS A 734 -42.29 -8.59 -19.11
CA LYS A 734 -43.31 -9.05 -20.07
C LYS A 734 -44.04 -10.27 -19.52
N THR A 735 -43.29 -11.29 -19.11
CA THR A 735 -43.84 -12.52 -18.51
C THR A 735 -44.66 -12.23 -17.24
N TRP A 736 -44.16 -11.36 -16.37
CA TRP A 736 -44.80 -11.01 -15.09
C TRP A 736 -46.12 -10.24 -15.26
N LEU A 737 -46.20 -9.41 -16.32
CA LEU A 737 -47.42 -8.69 -16.70
C LEU A 737 -48.42 -9.60 -17.41
N GLU A 738 -47.97 -10.52 -18.27
CA GLU A 738 -48.83 -11.52 -18.94
C GLU A 738 -49.53 -12.42 -17.91
N LEU A 739 -48.83 -12.85 -16.86
CA LEU A 739 -49.41 -13.63 -15.76
C LEU A 739 -50.38 -12.85 -14.83
N ARG A 740 -50.64 -11.57 -15.12
CA ARG A 740 -51.51 -10.67 -14.33
C ARG A 740 -52.48 -9.85 -15.18
N LYS A 741 -52.49 -10.11 -16.49
CA LYS A 741 -53.66 -9.84 -17.32
C LYS A 741 -54.68 -10.92 -16.98
#